data_AF-B4P5H5-F1
#
_entry.id   AF-B4P5H5-F1
#
_cell.length_a   1.000
_cell.length_b   1.000
_cell.length_c   1.000
_cell.angle_alpha   90.00
_cell.angle_beta   90.00
_cell.angle_gamma   90.00
#
_symmetry.space_group_name_H-M   'P 1'
#
loop_
_entity.id
_entity.type
_entity.pdbx_description
1 polymer ?
#
loop_
_entity_poly.entity_id
_entity_poly.type
_entity_poly.pdbx_seq_one_letter_code
_entity_poly.pdbx_strand_id
1 'polypeptide(L)'
;MDEAGKDDVKRTSMSNSTVTIRPRLIYGLRSDVIGNIHFNLTKEVIYPVEGVLAFHDYVQNKQRFLRLPEDTRPEVISISSHRKLLAVVERHSKNGRYISIYELATLKKRRHLELPANHRNAEIQQMIFTNDSRSVALITRPPEETLIMLVLDKTSTVIEGRATIPGSHGGAECIAGNPNDCSFLAVGGERTLLLMSKSERGFSISNNLKVKYRVTSMAFLSLDLLMVGTSDDQLILVENGEQKLAQKASDADTVDLMIDQEVFDRDKELQDQRFLPTQAVSLPDRRVLCMTAFPKGFAYVIFNRAFVFERVSKFKFERKTILTVPTNLYAEHMYQIKNLAIDHKQETVIVTASHCQIYVGILIVPETLKTKQLKFEPLGVLIHTGEIIAMSVCAWKPIIMTASRDQTIRIWNYETALVELVRKFQVDVNIVELSLTGQMAAIGFSDQLRITQIFMDDLNIVKTYNFPHCNAVRYSNFGHMMAAAYDNNIAVTSVYKLDVLINLKGHNGIVLSVAWSRTDKFLISGGAEGAIYLWDIETGTRLQEIVQKGTEYVTISCSTNDPMTIFAGTSIGTIREFQDSTLVREITIPSRTKGSVSDICLARSDLIMFVADHEGNLFNMQLPFLEAGGGTFTNFRFFDGPVNKLRFSYDGTLLFAISNKGTLAIWAMDNIEGKVPYMDQDLMRSQEVLIPRSQLNDKIEQIASLELRLKQQAEEFQYQLSQNEIFDGQQLQEVHRSYCSALEELKELNNEIEARHTEEMNHITFQINSIREDHRIQLDTLATQYSERMLIEYQKFTNLRENMLELRESYEDKLKNSTGTLQDTVEALENNYKQQLNERKELIRDLMKEMQDKKAEFIEYCREVELENDRNMVSTQTEYENKLTTERNETQMWRGKAGVLQKKFESQSREIDNLLEEVEILKEEHHKSQRNIQKQMRNIEDLQKDIADRDYAINGKEKRIQDLLHKNQELDKYKQVLGHKIAELKAQIEPREFQINDKRKHIIEMEAELEGLNQNNVQLELQLKEMRDKYLSNVAELRTERHRAKASRECLHAICSDIYYVAGEINSAEGLKKAVKELFRKHASDDELKRFVTLDAEVRDEFMRQRKQIENVLDRYKSVAEDKSVQKKYDKLFKENVILIEEIEKLNETNKMLRSKVKEDLRRSTKTIHK
;
A
#
# COMPACT_ATOMS: atom_id res chain seq x y z
N MET A 1 -0.22 -38.33 45.52
CA MET A 1 -0.34 -37.20 46.48
C MET A 1 0.92 -36.34 46.56
N ASP A 2 1.98 -36.57 45.78
CA ASP A 2 3.20 -35.73 45.80
C ASP A 2 3.47 -34.91 44.52
N GLU A 3 2.56 -34.93 43.53
CA GLU A 3 2.67 -34.10 42.32
C GLU A 3 1.81 -32.82 42.36
N ALA A 4 0.89 -32.69 43.32
CA ALA A 4 0.07 -31.49 43.49
C ALA A 4 0.82 -30.32 44.17
N GLY A 5 1.98 -30.57 44.80
CA GLY A 5 2.72 -29.56 45.56
C GLY A 5 3.75 -28.75 44.77
N LYS A 6 4.02 -29.09 43.49
CA LYS A 6 5.03 -28.38 42.68
C LYS A 6 4.44 -27.31 41.76
N ASP A 7 3.15 -27.39 41.42
CA ASP A 7 2.48 -26.35 40.62
C ASP A 7 2.09 -25.11 41.44
N ASP A 8 1.87 -25.26 42.76
CA ASP A 8 1.61 -24.12 43.65
C ASP A 8 2.87 -23.27 43.93
N VAL A 9 4.06 -23.86 43.82
CA VAL A 9 5.34 -23.14 44.00
C VAL A 9 5.74 -22.34 42.74
N LYS A 10 5.25 -22.73 41.56
CA LYS A 10 5.43 -21.94 40.33
C LYS A 10 4.39 -20.83 40.17
N ARG A 11 3.16 -21.00 40.69
CA ARG A 11 2.14 -19.93 40.70
C ARG A 11 2.47 -18.79 41.67
N THR A 12 3.15 -19.09 42.77
CA THR A 12 3.53 -18.08 43.77
C THR A 12 4.69 -17.18 43.32
N SER A 13 5.58 -17.64 42.42
CA SER A 13 6.71 -16.84 41.94
C SER A 13 6.43 -15.92 40.75
N MET A 14 5.25 -16.01 40.11
CA MET A 14 4.84 -15.13 38.99
C MET A 14 3.91 -13.96 39.37
N SER A 15 3.59 -13.77 40.65
CA SER A 15 2.42 -12.98 41.07
C SER A 15 2.61 -11.47 41.33
N ASN A 16 3.81 -10.90 41.18
CA ASN A 16 4.06 -9.49 41.53
C ASN A 16 4.47 -8.57 40.36
N SER A 17 4.31 -8.99 39.11
CA SER A 17 4.52 -8.07 37.97
C SER A 17 3.44 -6.97 37.99
N THR A 18 3.86 -5.69 37.93
CA THR A 18 2.93 -4.58 37.80
C THR A 18 2.26 -4.63 36.43
N VAL A 19 0.94 -4.45 36.38
CA VAL A 19 0.21 -4.39 35.10
C VAL A 19 0.65 -3.12 34.40
N THR A 20 1.13 -3.27 33.17
CA THR A 20 1.55 -2.14 32.33
C THR A 20 0.61 -2.01 31.15
N ILE A 21 0.49 -0.79 30.63
CA ILE A 21 -0.29 -0.56 29.41
C ILE A 21 0.61 -0.05 28.30
N ARG A 22 0.33 -0.51 27.08
CA ARG A 22 0.95 -0.03 25.86
C ARG A 22 -0.12 0.51 24.92
N PRO A 23 0.14 1.60 24.20
CA PRO A 23 -0.83 2.14 23.25
C PRO A 23 -0.99 1.15 22.09
N ARG A 24 -2.23 0.77 21.77
CA ARG A 24 -2.54 -0.09 20.62
C ARG A 24 -2.95 0.77 19.43
N LEU A 25 -3.98 1.58 19.62
CA LEU A 25 -4.52 2.49 18.60
C LEU A 25 -4.98 3.77 19.29
N ILE A 26 -4.61 4.91 18.76
CA ILE A 26 -5.03 6.21 19.27
C ILE A 26 -5.59 7.04 18.12
N TYR A 27 -6.83 7.47 18.29
CA TYR A 27 -7.55 8.34 17.38
C TYR A 27 -7.62 9.73 18.00
N GLY A 28 -6.88 10.67 17.43
CA GLY A 28 -6.82 12.06 17.89
C GLY A 28 -5.87 12.87 17.01
N LEU A 29 -6.15 14.16 16.87
CA LEU A 29 -5.26 15.11 16.20
C LEU A 29 -5.43 16.48 16.83
N ARG A 30 -4.31 17.15 17.08
CA ARG A 30 -4.29 18.55 17.48
C ARG A 30 -4.12 19.48 16.29
N SER A 31 -5.21 20.14 15.91
CA SER A 31 -5.23 21.15 14.83
C SER A 31 -4.72 22.53 15.29
N ASP A 32 -4.54 22.74 16.59
CA ASP A 32 -4.06 23.98 17.21
C ASP A 32 -2.52 24.14 17.13
N VAL A 33 -1.79 23.04 16.96
CA VAL A 33 -0.32 23.04 16.87
C VAL A 33 0.14 23.56 15.50
N ILE A 34 1.07 24.50 15.49
CA ILE A 34 1.64 25.05 14.25
C ILE A 34 2.63 24.02 13.66
N GLY A 35 2.50 23.74 12.37
CA GLY A 35 3.31 22.69 11.73
C GLY A 35 2.89 21.28 12.16
N ASN A 36 1.61 21.04 12.43
CA ASN A 36 1.08 19.79 13.00
C ASN A 36 1.24 18.52 12.15
N ILE A 37 1.86 18.57 10.97
CA ILE A 37 1.99 17.38 10.12
C ILE A 37 3.31 17.42 9.35
N HIS A 38 4.07 16.33 9.43
CA HIS A 38 5.36 16.16 8.75
C HIS A 38 5.56 14.70 8.34
N PHE A 39 6.47 14.48 7.39
CA PHE A 39 6.89 13.15 6.95
C PHE A 39 8.33 12.85 7.38
N ASN A 40 8.56 11.64 7.87
CA ASN A 40 9.90 11.08 8.10
C ASN A 40 10.51 10.54 6.80
N LEU A 41 11.76 10.05 6.83
CA LEU A 41 12.43 9.39 5.71
C LEU A 41 11.82 8.02 5.34
N THR A 42 11.20 7.35 6.30
CA THR A 42 10.67 5.98 6.20
C THR A 42 9.19 5.91 5.80
N LYS A 43 8.64 6.97 5.19
CA LYS A 43 7.19 7.16 4.95
C LYS A 43 6.30 7.20 6.21
N GLU A 44 6.88 7.35 7.40
CA GLU A 44 6.09 7.59 8.63
C GLU A 44 5.57 9.02 8.67
N VAL A 45 4.35 9.20 9.16
CA VAL A 45 3.71 10.50 9.34
C VAL A 45 3.79 10.91 10.80
N ILE A 46 4.21 12.16 11.06
CA ILE A 46 4.38 12.72 12.40
C ILE A 46 3.31 13.76 12.64
N TYR A 47 2.52 13.59 13.71
CA TYR A 47 1.48 14.54 14.10
C TYR A 47 1.27 14.58 15.63
N PRO A 48 0.82 15.72 16.18
CA PRO A 48 0.53 15.85 17.60
C PRO A 48 -0.83 15.24 17.97
N VAL A 49 -0.84 14.50 19.08
CA VAL A 49 -2.02 13.93 19.71
C VAL A 49 -1.95 14.25 21.20
N GLU A 50 -2.89 15.06 21.71
CA GLU A 50 -2.88 15.48 23.11
C GLU A 50 -1.53 16.08 23.55
N GLY A 51 -0.88 15.51 24.58
CA GLY A 51 0.43 15.92 25.08
C GLY A 51 1.61 15.19 24.42
N VAL A 52 1.39 14.44 23.35
CA VAL A 52 2.34 13.47 22.79
C VAL A 52 2.45 13.64 21.27
N LEU A 53 3.58 13.25 20.68
CA LEU A 53 3.71 13.19 19.22
C LEU A 53 3.57 11.74 18.72
N ALA A 54 2.65 11.52 17.80
CA ALA A 54 2.44 10.24 17.13
C ALA A 54 3.32 10.13 15.88
N PHE A 55 3.89 8.94 15.70
CA PHE A 55 4.63 8.49 14.53
C PHE A 55 3.85 7.33 13.95
N HIS A 56 3.20 7.56 12.81
CA HIS A 56 2.26 6.63 12.21
C HIS A 56 2.84 6.10 10.90
N ASP A 57 3.19 4.82 10.88
CA ASP A 57 3.40 4.06 9.64
C ASP A 57 2.03 3.70 9.08
N TYR A 58 1.53 4.51 8.16
CA TYR A 58 0.18 4.36 7.63
C TYR A 58 0.05 3.19 6.65
N VAL A 59 1.17 2.59 6.21
CA VAL A 59 1.16 1.39 5.38
C VAL A 59 0.93 0.16 6.25
N GLN A 60 1.56 0.09 7.43
CA GLN A 60 1.35 -1.00 8.39
C GLN A 60 0.27 -0.71 9.44
N ASN A 61 -0.31 0.50 9.44
CA ASN A 61 -1.21 1.02 10.46
C ASN A 61 -0.66 0.85 11.90
N LYS A 62 0.62 1.17 12.08
CA LYS A 62 1.31 1.09 13.39
C LYS A 62 1.65 2.47 13.90
N GLN A 63 1.37 2.70 15.18
CA GLN A 63 1.63 3.96 15.85
C GLN A 63 2.72 3.79 16.92
N ARG A 64 3.67 4.72 16.92
CA ARG A 64 4.66 4.93 17.98
C ARG A 64 4.49 6.33 18.54
N PHE A 65 4.91 6.53 19.78
CA PHE A 65 4.65 7.79 20.48
C PHE A 65 5.91 8.33 21.14
N LEU A 66 6.19 9.61 20.92
CA LEU A 66 7.22 10.36 21.64
C LEU A 66 6.56 11.09 22.81
N ARG A 67 6.82 10.59 24.03
CA ARG A 67 6.36 11.20 25.27
C ARG A 67 7.23 12.42 25.59
N LEU A 68 6.59 13.56 25.82
CA LEU A 68 7.25 14.78 26.25
C LEU A 68 7.51 14.74 27.78
N PRO A 69 8.42 15.60 28.29
CA PRO A 69 8.66 15.74 29.74
C PRO A 69 7.41 16.15 30.53
N GLU A 70 7.52 16.21 31.86
CA GLU A 70 6.37 16.50 32.74
C GLU A 70 5.87 17.95 32.61
N ASP A 71 4.54 18.15 32.59
CA ASP A 71 3.84 19.45 32.49
C ASP A 71 4.09 20.26 31.20
N THR A 72 4.37 19.57 30.10
CA THR A 72 4.76 20.21 28.84
C THR A 72 3.78 19.85 27.74
N ARG A 73 3.45 20.85 26.92
CA ARG A 73 2.56 20.67 25.78
C ARG A 73 3.20 21.19 24.50
N PRO A 74 3.07 20.49 23.36
CA PRO A 74 3.62 20.95 22.10
C PRO A 74 2.78 22.13 21.57
N GLU A 75 3.41 23.22 21.16
CA GLU A 75 2.75 24.35 20.48
C GLU A 75 3.18 24.47 19.00
N VAL A 76 4.45 24.16 18.69
CA VAL A 76 5.00 24.24 17.33
C VAL A 76 5.90 23.06 17.06
N ILE A 77 5.79 22.49 15.86
CA ILE A 77 6.62 21.37 15.41
C ILE A 77 7.24 21.73 14.06
N SER A 78 8.56 21.55 13.94
CA SER A 78 9.26 21.67 12.67
C SER A 78 10.22 20.50 12.50
N ILE A 79 10.34 20.00 11.27
CA ILE A 79 11.33 19.00 10.90
C ILE A 79 12.52 19.68 10.20
N SER A 80 13.70 19.08 10.32
CA SER A 80 14.89 19.55 9.63
C SER A 80 14.85 19.19 8.13
N SER A 81 15.57 19.93 7.27
CA SER A 81 15.58 19.68 5.81
C SER A 81 16.04 18.27 5.45
N HIS A 82 17.01 17.72 6.19
CA HIS A 82 17.47 16.34 6.04
C HIS A 82 16.56 15.29 6.69
N ARG A 83 15.47 15.70 7.36
CA ARG A 83 14.49 14.83 8.04
C ARG A 83 15.12 13.88 9.07
N LYS A 84 16.11 14.38 9.81
CA LYS A 84 16.78 13.63 10.90
C LYS A 84 16.49 14.21 12.29
N LEU A 85 16.24 15.51 12.35
CA LEU A 85 15.96 16.21 13.61
C LEU A 85 14.54 16.76 13.60
N LEU A 86 13.92 16.71 14.77
CA LEU A 86 12.61 17.26 15.07
C LEU A 86 12.76 18.32 16.15
N ALA A 87 12.37 19.56 15.85
CA ALA A 87 12.27 20.61 16.86
C ALA A 87 10.81 20.71 17.32
N VAL A 88 10.62 20.69 18.64
CA VAL A 88 9.33 20.85 19.29
C VAL A 88 9.44 22.02 20.24
N VAL A 89 8.58 23.02 20.05
CA VAL A 89 8.36 24.09 21.03
C VAL A 89 7.39 23.54 22.05
N GLU A 90 7.85 23.41 23.27
CA GLU A 90 7.07 22.95 24.40
C GLU A 90 6.76 24.12 25.32
N ARG A 91 5.51 24.20 25.76
CA ARG A 91 5.09 25.14 26.80
C ARG A 91 5.00 24.41 28.13
N HIS A 92 5.76 24.90 29.10
CA HIS A 92 5.65 24.49 30.49
C HIS A 92 4.62 25.35 31.21
N SER A 93 3.82 24.75 32.10
CA SER A 93 2.84 25.49 32.90
C SER A 93 3.46 26.56 33.82
N LYS A 94 4.71 26.38 34.27
CA LYS A 94 5.42 27.30 35.19
C LYS A 94 6.66 28.00 34.62
N ASN A 95 7.35 27.38 33.66
CA ASN A 95 8.72 27.77 33.28
C ASN A 95 8.77 28.44 31.90
N GLY A 96 7.62 28.83 31.35
CA GLY A 96 7.52 29.42 30.02
C GLY A 96 7.70 28.43 28.89
N ARG A 97 8.22 28.88 27.76
CA ARG A 97 8.42 28.08 26.54
C ARG A 97 9.90 27.74 26.33
N TYR A 98 10.13 26.55 25.80
CA TYR A 98 11.46 26.11 25.41
C TYR A 98 11.39 25.22 24.17
N ILE A 99 12.54 24.99 23.55
CA ILE A 99 12.67 24.20 22.33
C ILE A 99 13.45 22.93 22.64
N SER A 100 12.83 21.79 22.45
CA SER A 100 13.48 20.49 22.53
C SER A 100 13.77 19.97 21.14
N ILE A 101 14.99 19.46 20.95
CA ILE A 101 15.41 18.85 19.68
C ILE A 101 15.57 17.37 19.88
N TYR A 102 14.82 16.61 19.10
CA TYR A 102 14.80 15.16 19.12
C TYR A 102 15.45 14.61 17.85
N GLU A 103 16.16 13.49 18.00
CA GLU A 103 16.64 12.72 16.86
C GLU A 103 15.55 11.72 16.44
N LEU A 104 15.15 11.73 15.17
CA LEU A 104 14.01 10.96 14.68
C LEU A 104 14.26 9.44 14.70
N ALA A 105 15.51 9.01 14.48
CA ALA A 105 15.86 7.58 14.47
C ALA A 105 15.77 6.94 15.87
N THR A 106 16.19 7.67 16.91
CA THR A 106 16.27 7.15 18.29
C THR A 106 15.13 7.64 19.19
N LEU A 107 14.40 8.67 18.77
CA LEU A 107 13.43 9.44 19.58
C LEU A 107 14.03 10.01 20.88
N LYS A 108 15.36 10.06 20.99
CA LYS A 108 16.04 10.64 22.14
C LYS A 108 16.15 12.15 21.99
N LYS A 109 16.00 12.85 23.11
CA LYS A 109 16.23 14.29 23.20
C LYS A 109 17.73 14.56 23.07
N ARG A 110 18.13 15.29 22.02
CA ARG A 110 19.51 15.66 21.73
C ARG A 110 19.90 16.97 22.42
N ARG A 111 19.01 17.97 22.41
CA ARG A 111 19.23 19.28 23.05
C ARG A 111 17.95 19.87 23.64
N HIS A 112 18.15 20.75 24.60
CA HIS A 112 17.14 21.61 25.20
C HIS A 112 17.64 23.05 25.08
N LEU A 113 16.84 23.92 24.47
CA LEU A 113 17.17 25.32 24.24
C LEU A 113 16.12 26.18 24.93
N GLU A 114 16.57 27.06 25.80
CA GLU A 114 15.70 28.07 26.41
C GLU A 114 15.61 29.29 25.49
N LEU A 115 14.45 29.93 25.49
CA LEU A 115 14.30 31.25 24.88
C LEU A 115 15.02 32.31 25.73
N PRO A 116 15.50 33.40 25.11
CA PRO A 116 16.09 34.54 25.81
C PRO A 116 15.22 35.02 26.98
N ALA A 117 15.85 35.50 28.05
CA ALA A 117 15.16 35.89 29.28
C ALA A 117 14.00 36.88 29.06
N ASN A 118 14.16 37.81 28.11
CA ASN A 118 13.14 38.80 27.76
C ASN A 118 11.92 38.19 27.04
N HIS A 119 12.06 37.02 26.42
CA HIS A 119 11.08 36.40 25.53
C HIS A 119 10.64 35.00 25.97
N ARG A 120 10.91 34.60 27.23
CA ARG A 120 10.56 33.26 27.74
C ARG A 120 9.06 32.92 27.63
N ASN A 121 8.21 33.94 27.68
CA ASN A 121 6.75 33.82 27.59
C ASN A 121 6.17 34.39 26.29
N ALA A 122 7.02 34.73 25.31
CA ALA A 122 6.55 35.18 24.00
C ALA A 122 5.85 34.03 23.26
N GLU A 123 4.71 34.30 22.62
CA GLU A 123 4.06 33.32 21.75
C GLU A 123 4.83 33.17 20.44
N ILE A 124 4.98 31.94 19.95
CA ILE A 124 5.72 31.68 18.70
C ILE A 124 4.72 31.64 17.55
N GLN A 125 5.00 32.41 16.50
CA GLN A 125 4.18 32.49 15.29
C GLN A 125 4.58 31.43 14.25
N GLN A 126 5.89 31.27 14.00
CA GLN A 126 6.41 30.21 13.13
C GLN A 126 7.83 29.83 13.55
N MET A 127 8.21 28.58 13.30
CA MET A 127 9.55 28.05 13.50
C MET A 127 10.00 27.28 12.26
N ILE A 128 11.24 27.48 11.82
CA ILE A 128 11.85 26.75 10.70
C ILE A 128 13.28 26.33 11.05
N PHE A 129 13.76 25.25 10.44
CA PHE A 129 15.19 24.93 10.40
C PHE A 129 15.89 25.71 9.28
N THR A 130 17.16 26.05 9.49
CA THR A 130 18.04 26.39 8.36
C THR A 130 18.32 25.16 7.51
N ASN A 131 18.66 25.33 6.23
CA ASN A 131 18.76 24.19 5.33
C ASN A 131 19.86 23.18 5.73
N ASP A 132 20.95 23.66 6.30
CA ASP A 132 22.03 22.84 6.89
C ASP A 132 21.62 22.11 8.19
N SER A 133 20.41 22.34 8.70
CA SER A 133 19.91 21.81 9.97
C SER A 133 20.77 22.17 11.20
N ARG A 134 21.62 23.21 11.11
CA ARG A 134 22.50 23.65 12.21
C ARG A 134 21.90 24.75 13.06
N SER A 135 20.87 25.45 12.59
CA SER A 135 20.20 26.50 13.35
C SER A 135 18.69 26.37 13.23
N VAL A 136 17.98 26.90 14.22
CA VAL A 136 16.51 27.03 14.22
C VAL A 136 16.19 28.52 14.27
N ALA A 137 15.37 29.00 13.34
CA ALA A 137 14.88 30.37 13.31
C ALA A 137 13.39 30.39 13.68
N LEU A 138 12.99 31.38 14.48
CA LEU A 138 11.61 31.55 14.94
C LEU A 138 11.23 33.03 14.99
N ILE A 139 9.95 33.30 14.75
CA ILE A 139 9.32 34.62 14.95
C ILE A 139 8.34 34.52 16.09
N THR A 140 8.39 35.51 16.97
CA THR A 140 7.44 35.70 18.08
C THR A 140 6.29 36.63 17.68
N ARG A 141 5.14 36.46 18.34
CA ARG A 141 3.93 37.26 18.13
C ARG A 141 4.00 38.63 18.83
N PRO A 142 3.17 39.61 18.39
CA PRO A 142 2.97 40.87 19.11
C PRO A 142 2.56 40.61 20.57
N PRO A 143 3.07 41.39 21.55
CA PRO A 143 3.77 42.67 21.43
C PRO A 143 5.30 42.60 21.27
N GLU A 144 5.90 41.41 21.38
CA GLU A 144 7.35 41.20 21.35
C GLU A 144 7.80 40.65 19.98
N GLU A 145 7.59 41.39 18.89
CA GLU A 145 7.94 40.94 17.53
C GLU A 145 9.46 40.91 17.31
N THR A 146 10.07 39.74 17.50
CA THR A 146 11.51 39.52 17.30
C THR A 146 11.76 38.27 16.47
N LEU A 147 12.77 38.37 15.61
CA LEU A 147 13.34 37.23 14.91
C LEU A 147 14.48 36.69 15.78
N ILE A 148 14.36 35.43 16.19
CA ILE A 148 15.35 34.76 17.02
C ILE A 148 15.91 33.57 16.25
N MET A 149 17.23 33.48 16.15
CA MET A 149 17.92 32.32 15.61
C MET A 149 18.83 31.68 16.66
N LEU A 150 18.65 30.37 16.84
CA LEU A 150 19.37 29.56 17.81
C LEU A 150 20.29 28.60 17.06
N VAL A 151 21.60 28.70 17.29
CA VAL A 151 22.60 27.82 16.66
C VAL A 151 22.79 26.56 17.52
N LEU A 152 22.76 25.39 16.86
CA LEU A 152 22.78 24.08 17.52
C LEU A 152 24.18 23.55 17.82
N ASP A 153 25.24 24.05 17.19
CA ASP A 153 26.58 23.49 17.38
C ASP A 153 27.28 24.01 18.65
N LYS A 154 27.13 25.30 18.97
CA LYS A 154 27.76 25.95 20.14
C LYS A 154 26.84 25.93 21.36
N THR A 155 27.40 26.13 22.56
CA THR A 155 26.62 26.38 23.79
C THR A 155 25.90 27.72 23.64
N SER A 156 24.60 27.66 23.33
CA SER A 156 23.61 28.76 23.39
C SER A 156 24.03 30.12 22.80
N THR A 157 24.55 30.16 21.56
CA THR A 157 24.63 31.43 20.83
C THR A 157 23.26 31.76 20.25
N VAL A 158 22.61 32.76 20.83
CA VAL A 158 21.32 33.31 20.38
C VAL A 158 21.57 34.58 19.58
N ILE A 159 20.98 34.67 18.39
CA ILE A 159 21.05 35.85 17.53
C ILE A 159 19.65 36.42 17.44
N GLU A 160 19.51 37.66 17.89
CA GLU A 160 18.24 38.39 17.92
C GLU A 160 18.24 39.51 16.88
N GLY A 161 17.07 39.79 16.31
CA GLY A 161 16.84 40.94 15.45
C GLY A 161 15.37 41.34 15.45
N ARG A 162 15.09 42.56 14.97
CA ARG A 162 13.69 42.98 14.76
C ARG A 162 13.16 42.32 13.50
N ALA A 163 11.96 41.75 13.59
CA ALA A 163 11.28 41.15 12.44
C ALA A 163 10.58 42.19 11.55
N THR A 164 10.43 43.43 12.05
CA THR A 164 9.70 44.52 11.39
C THR A 164 10.54 45.80 11.31
N ILE A 165 10.18 46.67 10.37
CA ILE A 165 10.85 47.96 10.16
C ILE A 165 10.47 48.90 11.32
N PRO A 166 11.42 49.60 11.96
CA PRO A 166 11.11 50.57 13.01
C PRO A 166 10.10 51.62 12.55
N GLY A 167 8.97 51.76 13.26
CA GLY A 167 7.90 52.71 12.94
C GLY A 167 6.81 52.20 11.98
N SER A 168 6.88 50.95 11.53
CA SER A 168 5.81 50.28 10.78
C SER A 168 4.74 49.72 11.72
N HIS A 169 3.46 49.81 11.33
CA HIS A 169 2.34 49.15 12.02
C HIS A 169 2.09 47.70 11.54
N GLY A 170 2.90 47.19 10.62
CA GLY A 170 2.74 45.84 10.06
C GLY A 170 3.54 44.80 10.82
N GLY A 171 2.90 43.68 11.19
CA GLY A 171 3.52 42.57 11.93
C GLY A 171 4.03 41.43 11.05
N ALA A 172 5.06 40.73 11.53
CA ALA A 172 5.68 39.60 10.82
C ALA A 172 4.96 38.27 11.11
N GLU A 173 4.59 37.53 10.07
CA GLU A 173 3.74 36.33 10.19
C GLU A 173 4.41 35.06 9.70
N CYS A 174 5.28 35.15 8.69
CA CYS A 174 5.91 33.99 8.07
C CYS A 174 7.41 34.16 7.81
N ILE A 175 8.12 33.04 7.81
CA ILE A 175 9.57 32.94 7.53
C ILE A 175 9.78 31.87 6.46
N ALA A 176 10.70 32.16 5.53
CA ALA A 176 11.28 31.15 4.66
C ALA A 176 12.81 31.23 4.72
N GLY A 177 13.47 30.08 4.83
CA GLY A 177 14.93 29.99 4.77
C GLY A 177 15.41 29.73 3.34
N ASN A 178 16.50 30.37 2.93
CA ASN A 178 17.09 30.09 1.63
C ASN A 178 17.72 28.68 1.62
N PRO A 179 17.45 27.85 0.60
CA PRO A 179 17.98 26.48 0.54
C PRO A 179 19.50 26.44 0.37
N ASN A 180 20.11 27.43 -0.29
CA ASN A 180 21.55 27.40 -0.58
C ASN A 180 22.35 28.25 0.42
N ASP A 181 21.81 29.40 0.83
CA ASP A 181 22.46 30.30 1.79
C ASP A 181 21.76 30.29 3.15
N CYS A 182 22.31 29.56 4.12
CA CYS A 182 21.75 29.48 5.46
C CYS A 182 21.81 30.80 6.26
N SER A 183 22.57 31.80 5.78
CA SER A 183 22.58 33.14 6.36
C SER A 183 21.42 34.00 5.87
N PHE A 184 20.77 33.63 4.77
CA PHE A 184 19.75 34.43 4.11
C PHE A 184 18.34 33.93 4.41
N LEU A 185 17.45 34.82 4.84
CA LEU A 185 16.08 34.53 5.24
C LEU A 185 15.11 35.55 4.65
N ALA A 186 13.91 35.10 4.29
CA ALA A 186 12.79 35.97 3.96
C ALA A 186 11.81 36.02 5.14
N VAL A 187 11.34 37.21 5.49
CA VAL A 187 10.29 37.45 6.50
C VAL A 187 9.15 38.21 5.86
N GLY A 188 7.94 37.68 5.97
CA GLY A 188 6.72 38.24 5.38
C GLY A 188 5.64 38.43 6.43
N GLY A 189 4.75 39.39 6.21
CA GLY A 189 3.59 39.60 7.08
C GLY A 189 2.67 40.70 6.58
N GLU A 190 2.05 41.42 7.50
CA GLU A 190 1.16 42.52 7.17
C GLU A 190 1.98 43.69 6.61
N ARG A 191 1.80 44.00 5.32
CA ARG A 191 2.49 45.08 4.58
C ARG A 191 4.03 45.03 4.67
N THR A 192 4.59 43.86 4.90
CA THR A 192 6.03 43.65 5.08
C THR A 192 6.49 42.44 4.29
N LEU A 193 7.56 42.62 3.51
CA LEU A 193 8.31 41.54 2.85
C LEU A 193 9.79 41.93 2.86
N LEU A 194 10.52 41.35 3.81
CA LEU A 194 11.91 41.67 4.11
C LEU A 194 12.81 40.48 3.72
N LEU A 195 13.89 40.78 3.02
CA LEU A 195 14.99 39.85 2.80
C LEU A 195 16.12 40.24 3.75
N MET A 196 16.51 39.33 4.63
CA MET A 196 17.47 39.57 5.70
C MET A 196 18.66 38.62 5.59
N SER A 197 19.85 39.16 5.87
CA SER A 197 21.08 38.39 5.98
C SER A 197 21.58 38.40 7.43
N LYS A 198 21.98 37.21 7.89
CA LYS A 198 22.56 36.94 9.20
C LYS A 198 24.03 37.37 9.22
N SER A 199 24.37 38.18 10.21
CA SER A 199 25.76 38.48 10.59
C SER A 199 26.06 37.97 12.01
N GLU A 200 27.32 37.98 12.42
CA GLU A 200 27.69 37.63 13.81
C GLU A 200 27.11 38.59 14.86
N ARG A 201 26.76 39.82 14.45
CA ARG A 201 26.24 40.88 15.35
C ARG A 201 24.71 40.97 15.38
N GLY A 202 23.99 40.18 14.58
CA GLY A 202 22.53 40.28 14.43
C GLY A 202 22.06 40.14 12.99
N PHE A 203 20.78 40.43 12.77
CA PHE A 203 20.17 40.46 11.44
C PHE A 203 20.33 41.84 10.77
N SER A 204 20.67 41.84 9.49
CA SER A 204 20.70 43.02 8.63
C SER A 204 19.67 42.89 7.52
N ILE A 205 18.99 43.98 7.18
CA ILE A 205 18.00 44.01 6.09
C ILE A 205 18.76 44.21 4.79
N SER A 206 18.76 43.19 3.92
CA SER A 206 19.40 43.23 2.60
C SER A 206 18.50 43.90 1.57
N ASN A 207 17.20 43.61 1.60
CA ASN A 207 16.21 44.25 0.72
C ASN A 207 14.85 44.35 1.43
N ASN A 208 14.07 45.38 1.09
CA ASN A 208 12.77 45.67 1.66
C ASN A 208 11.75 45.99 0.54
N LEU A 209 10.87 45.02 0.26
CA LEU A 209 9.79 45.19 -0.69
C LEU A 209 8.59 45.82 0.03
N LYS A 210 8.29 47.08 -0.29
CA LYS A 210 7.09 47.78 0.23
C LYS A 210 5.84 47.24 -0.45
N VAL A 211 5.18 46.30 0.20
CA VAL A 211 3.99 45.62 -0.31
C VAL A 211 2.72 46.13 0.36
N LYS A 212 1.62 46.26 -0.40
CA LYS A 212 0.31 46.72 0.09
C LYS A 212 -0.57 45.59 0.60
N TYR A 213 -0.26 44.36 0.21
CA TYR A 213 -0.97 43.14 0.57
C TYR A 213 -0.37 42.49 1.83
N ARG A 214 -1.13 41.58 2.45
CA ARG A 214 -0.64 40.75 3.56
C ARG A 214 -0.08 39.44 3.02
N VAL A 215 1.17 39.14 3.39
CA VAL A 215 1.85 37.89 3.03
C VAL A 215 1.46 36.81 4.02
N THR A 216 0.93 35.69 3.53
CA THR A 216 0.44 34.58 4.35
C THR A 216 1.34 33.35 4.28
N SER A 217 2.00 33.11 3.15
CA SER A 217 2.90 31.97 2.96
C SER A 217 4.04 32.30 2.00
N MET A 218 5.19 31.65 2.19
CA MET A 218 6.40 31.88 1.40
C MET A 218 7.21 30.61 1.24
N ALA A 219 7.88 30.44 0.11
CA ALA A 219 8.77 29.31 -0.16
C ALA A 219 9.82 29.68 -1.21
N PHE A 220 11.08 29.38 -0.92
CA PHE A 220 12.15 29.49 -1.91
C PHE A 220 12.11 28.31 -2.89
N LEU A 221 12.09 28.61 -4.19
CA LEU A 221 12.15 27.63 -5.27
C LEU A 221 13.59 27.40 -5.75
N SER A 222 14.45 28.41 -5.60
CA SER A 222 15.89 28.37 -5.87
C SER A 222 16.61 29.43 -5.02
N LEU A 223 17.93 29.63 -5.24
CA LEU A 223 18.73 30.66 -4.54
C LEU A 223 18.06 32.04 -4.63
N ASP A 224 17.60 32.40 -5.82
CA ASP A 224 17.20 33.77 -6.17
C ASP A 224 15.68 33.91 -6.34
N LEU A 225 14.96 32.79 -6.34
CA LEU A 225 13.55 32.72 -6.66
C LEU A 225 12.70 32.42 -5.42
N LEU A 226 11.95 33.40 -4.97
CA LEU A 226 11.02 33.32 -3.85
C LEU A 226 9.58 33.40 -4.37
N MET A 227 8.78 32.40 -4.04
CA MET A 227 7.33 32.43 -4.25
C MET A 227 6.65 32.96 -2.99
N VAL A 228 5.65 33.83 -3.17
CA VAL A 228 4.91 34.49 -2.10
C VAL A 228 3.41 34.33 -2.35
N GLY A 229 2.70 33.79 -1.37
CA GLY A 229 1.24 33.72 -1.32
C GLY A 229 0.66 34.85 -0.48
N THR A 230 -0.45 35.43 -0.94
CA THR A 230 -1.10 36.58 -0.29
C THR A 230 -2.49 36.24 0.26
N SER A 231 -3.02 37.15 1.09
CA SER A 231 -4.43 37.09 1.51
C SER A 231 -5.42 37.37 0.37
N ASP A 232 -4.99 38.05 -0.69
CA ASP A 232 -5.89 38.63 -1.70
C ASP A 232 -5.94 37.77 -2.97
N ASP A 233 -5.79 36.45 -2.84
CA ASP A 233 -5.83 35.46 -3.93
C ASP A 233 -4.74 35.70 -5.00
N GLN A 234 -3.55 36.17 -4.59
CA GLN A 234 -2.42 36.37 -5.50
C GLN A 234 -1.22 35.49 -5.14
N LEU A 235 -0.61 34.93 -6.18
CA LEU A 235 0.75 34.37 -6.18
C LEU A 235 1.70 35.40 -6.78
N ILE A 236 2.75 35.70 -6.03
CA ILE A 236 3.72 36.71 -6.38
C ILE A 236 5.09 36.07 -6.42
N LEU A 237 5.79 36.31 -7.51
CA LEU A 237 7.10 35.78 -7.76
C LEU A 237 8.13 36.88 -7.61
N VAL A 238 9.10 36.65 -6.74
CA VAL A 238 10.20 37.58 -6.45
C VAL A 238 11.50 36.95 -6.90
N GLU A 239 12.21 37.60 -7.81
CA GLU A 239 13.52 37.18 -8.31
C GLU A 239 14.56 38.23 -7.94
N ASN A 240 15.68 37.82 -7.33
CA ASN A 240 16.75 38.73 -6.90
C ASN A 240 16.27 39.88 -5.98
N GLY A 241 15.17 39.68 -5.26
CA GLY A 241 14.57 40.70 -4.39
C GLY A 241 13.74 41.76 -5.11
N GLU A 242 13.41 41.55 -6.39
CA GLU A 242 12.45 42.37 -7.14
C GLU A 242 11.20 41.55 -7.47
N GLN A 243 10.04 42.18 -7.39
CA GLN A 243 8.77 41.56 -7.81
C GLN A 243 8.73 41.48 -9.34
N LYS A 244 8.64 40.27 -9.90
CA LYS A 244 8.60 40.03 -11.36
C LYS A 244 7.21 39.75 -11.90
N LEU A 245 6.43 38.94 -11.19
CA LEU A 245 5.12 38.47 -11.66
C LEU A 245 4.13 38.45 -10.51
N ALA A 246 2.89 38.87 -10.75
CA ALA A 246 1.77 38.67 -9.85
C ALA A 246 0.58 38.09 -10.64
N GLN A 247 0.09 36.93 -10.21
CA GLN A 247 -1.01 36.21 -10.87
C GLN A 247 -2.07 35.83 -9.84
N LYS A 248 -3.34 35.72 -10.25
CA LYS A 248 -4.39 35.15 -9.40
C LYS A 248 -4.09 33.69 -9.09
N ALA A 249 -4.11 33.32 -7.81
CA ALA A 249 -3.74 31.98 -7.37
C ALA A 249 -4.76 30.93 -7.84
N SER A 250 -6.07 31.19 -7.72
CA SER A 250 -7.13 30.27 -8.17
C SER A 250 -7.04 29.87 -9.65
N ASP A 251 -6.64 30.82 -10.50
CA ASP A 251 -6.70 30.72 -11.96
C ASP A 251 -5.35 30.35 -12.57
N ALA A 252 -4.30 30.20 -11.75
CA ALA A 252 -2.96 29.90 -12.24
C ALA A 252 -2.90 28.48 -12.82
N ASP A 253 -2.65 28.37 -14.13
CA ASP A 253 -2.36 27.11 -14.83
C ASP A 253 -0.87 26.95 -15.13
N THR A 254 -0.20 28.05 -15.47
CA THR A 254 1.24 28.10 -15.73
C THR A 254 1.84 29.33 -15.05
N VAL A 255 3.07 29.19 -14.55
CA VAL A 255 3.88 30.28 -14.01
C VAL A 255 5.18 30.29 -14.80
N ASP A 256 5.34 31.29 -15.67
CA ASP A 256 6.51 31.45 -16.54
C ASP A 256 7.19 32.80 -16.29
N LEU A 257 8.49 32.76 -16.03
CA LEU A 257 9.35 33.91 -15.76
C LEU A 257 9.83 34.62 -17.04
N MET A 258 9.70 33.99 -18.22
CA MET A 258 10.13 34.60 -19.49
C MET A 258 9.10 35.53 -20.12
N ILE A 259 7.89 35.57 -19.57
CA ILE A 259 6.80 36.39 -20.10
C ILE A 259 6.75 37.70 -19.30
N ASP A 260 6.92 38.83 -19.98
CA ASP A 260 6.71 40.15 -19.37
C ASP A 260 5.27 40.30 -18.89
N GLN A 261 5.08 40.96 -17.74
CA GLN A 261 3.76 41.07 -17.10
C GLN A 261 2.71 41.73 -18.00
N GLU A 262 3.11 42.69 -18.85
CA GLU A 262 2.23 43.33 -19.84
C GLU A 262 1.81 42.39 -20.99
N VAL A 263 2.68 41.45 -21.38
CA VAL A 263 2.39 40.44 -22.41
C VAL A 263 1.46 39.38 -21.83
N PHE A 264 1.70 38.97 -20.58
CA PHE A 264 0.84 38.04 -19.86
C PHE A 264 -0.59 38.57 -19.70
N ASP A 265 -0.76 39.84 -19.33
CA ASP A 265 -2.07 40.47 -19.18
C ASP A 265 -2.83 40.53 -20.52
N ARG A 266 -2.14 40.82 -21.64
CA ARG A 266 -2.74 40.80 -23.00
C ARG A 266 -3.16 39.40 -23.45
N ASP A 267 -2.33 38.38 -23.24
CA ASP A 267 -2.65 36.99 -23.60
C ASP A 267 -3.82 36.46 -22.78
N LYS A 268 -3.93 36.87 -21.51
CA LYS A 268 -5.06 36.53 -20.65
C LYS A 268 -6.37 37.17 -21.12
N GLU A 269 -6.35 38.45 -21.48
CA GLU A 269 -7.54 39.12 -22.05
C GLU A 269 -8.01 38.44 -23.35
N LEU A 270 -7.08 37.94 -24.18
CA LEU A 270 -7.40 37.18 -25.39
C LEU A 270 -7.97 35.78 -25.10
N GLN A 271 -7.53 35.12 -24.02
CA GLN A 271 -8.05 33.81 -23.60
C GLN A 271 -9.44 33.93 -22.94
N ASP A 272 -9.65 34.94 -22.09
CA ASP A 272 -10.95 35.18 -21.43
C ASP A 272 -12.04 35.57 -22.45
N GLN A 273 -11.68 36.10 -23.62
CA GLN A 273 -12.62 36.35 -24.72
C GLN A 273 -13.00 35.09 -25.53
N ARG A 274 -12.20 34.01 -25.46
CA ARG A 274 -12.42 32.78 -26.25
C ARG A 274 -13.20 31.69 -25.49
N PHE A 275 -13.26 31.74 -24.17
CA PHE A 275 -13.95 30.74 -23.36
C PHE A 275 -15.08 31.36 -22.54
N LEU A 276 -16.28 30.78 -22.64
CA LEU A 276 -17.36 31.06 -21.66
C LEU A 276 -16.83 30.78 -20.26
N PRO A 277 -17.17 31.59 -19.23
CA PRO A 277 -16.65 31.39 -17.89
C PRO A 277 -17.06 30.02 -17.40
N THR A 278 -16.11 29.09 -17.36
CA THR A 278 -16.25 27.83 -16.63
C THR A 278 -16.67 28.22 -15.22
N GLN A 279 -17.76 27.65 -14.69
CA GLN A 279 -18.29 27.97 -13.36
C GLN A 279 -17.17 27.83 -12.30
N ALA A 280 -16.46 28.92 -12.03
CA ALA A 280 -15.46 28.97 -10.98
C ALA A 280 -16.24 28.93 -9.67
N VAL A 281 -16.33 27.73 -9.09
CA VAL A 281 -16.95 27.52 -7.78
C VAL A 281 -16.27 28.49 -6.81
N SER A 282 -17.00 29.51 -6.38
CA SER A 282 -16.48 30.54 -5.50
C SER A 282 -16.08 29.90 -4.18
N LEU A 283 -14.78 29.81 -3.91
CA LEU A 283 -14.28 29.32 -2.63
C LEU A 283 -14.64 30.33 -1.53
N PRO A 284 -15.06 29.89 -0.32
CA PRO A 284 -15.39 30.77 0.79
C PRO A 284 -14.22 31.61 1.29
N ASP A 285 -13.01 31.03 1.25
CA ASP A 285 -11.75 31.68 1.61
C ASP A 285 -10.78 31.55 0.41
N ARG A 286 -10.21 32.67 -0.03
CA ARG A 286 -9.30 32.72 -1.18
C ARG A 286 -7.85 33.02 -0.80
N ARG A 287 -7.55 33.05 0.51
CA ARG A 287 -6.19 33.27 1.00
C ARG A 287 -5.31 32.05 0.68
N VAL A 288 -4.06 32.29 0.30
CA VAL A 288 -3.06 31.22 0.15
C VAL A 288 -2.54 30.85 1.55
N LEU A 289 -3.05 29.76 2.12
CA LEU A 289 -2.86 29.43 3.54
C LEU A 289 -1.46 28.89 3.86
N CYS A 290 -1.00 27.93 3.06
CA CYS A 290 0.31 27.32 3.22
C CYS A 290 0.92 27.00 1.85
N MET A 291 2.24 26.94 1.82
CA MET A 291 3.02 26.66 0.63
C MET A 291 4.24 25.84 0.99
N THR A 292 4.63 24.93 0.09
CA THR A 292 5.82 24.09 0.26
C THR A 292 6.48 23.88 -1.09
N ALA A 293 7.79 24.11 -1.13
CA ALA A 293 8.64 23.80 -2.28
C ALA A 293 9.26 22.40 -2.13
N PHE A 294 9.48 21.73 -3.25
CA PHE A 294 10.15 20.44 -3.34
C PHE A 294 10.97 20.36 -4.64
N PRO A 295 11.95 19.45 -4.77
CA PRO A 295 12.83 19.43 -5.94
C PRO A 295 12.13 19.41 -7.31
N LYS A 296 11.03 18.66 -7.46
CA LYS A 296 10.23 18.63 -8.71
C LYS A 296 9.31 19.85 -8.92
N GLY A 297 9.11 20.74 -7.94
CA GLY A 297 8.15 21.84 -8.08
C GLY A 297 7.70 22.47 -6.76
N PHE A 298 6.45 22.94 -6.71
CA PHE A 298 5.88 23.51 -5.48
C PHE A 298 4.39 23.25 -5.39
N ALA A 299 3.85 23.30 -4.18
CA ALA A 299 2.43 23.18 -3.92
C ALA A 299 1.98 24.25 -2.93
N TYR A 300 0.76 24.75 -3.12
CA TYR A 300 0.12 25.67 -2.19
C TYR A 300 -1.35 25.32 -2.00
N VAL A 301 -1.96 25.88 -0.96
CA VAL A 301 -3.31 25.54 -0.53
C VAL A 301 -4.19 26.77 -0.48
N ILE A 302 -5.40 26.64 -1.01
CA ILE A 302 -6.49 27.59 -0.84
C ILE A 302 -7.68 26.83 -0.28
N PHE A 303 -8.16 27.25 0.89
CA PHE A 303 -9.29 26.64 1.59
C PHE A 303 -9.17 25.10 1.75
N ASN A 304 -9.91 24.31 0.97
CA ASN A 304 -9.93 22.84 1.01
C ASN A 304 -9.24 22.19 -0.21
N ARG A 305 -8.51 22.97 -1.02
CA ARG A 305 -7.82 22.52 -2.24
C ARG A 305 -6.32 22.75 -2.15
N ALA A 306 -5.55 21.77 -2.59
CA ALA A 306 -4.11 21.88 -2.80
C ALA A 306 -3.82 21.88 -4.31
N PHE A 307 -3.08 22.89 -4.76
CA PHE A 307 -2.65 23.06 -6.15
C PHE A 307 -1.19 22.67 -6.25
N VAL A 308 -0.88 21.73 -7.14
CA VAL A 308 0.47 21.17 -7.32
C VAL A 308 1.01 21.58 -8.69
N PHE A 309 2.17 22.23 -8.66
CA PHE A 309 2.92 22.67 -9.83
C PHE A 309 4.19 21.86 -9.99
N GLU A 310 4.40 21.34 -11.19
CA GLU A 310 5.64 20.66 -11.58
C GLU A 310 6.53 21.62 -12.34
N ARG A 311 7.83 21.52 -12.09
CA ARG A 311 8.86 22.33 -12.74
C ARG A 311 9.18 21.73 -14.10
N VAL A 312 8.87 22.48 -15.17
CA VAL A 312 9.17 22.09 -16.56
C VAL A 312 10.53 22.64 -16.99
N SER A 313 10.88 23.86 -16.56
CA SER A 313 12.18 24.47 -16.81
C SER A 313 12.68 25.21 -15.57
N LYS A 314 13.84 25.90 -15.65
CA LYS A 314 14.28 26.77 -14.54
C LYS A 314 13.28 27.90 -14.25
N PHE A 315 12.57 28.32 -15.29
CA PHE A 315 11.76 29.54 -15.31
C PHE A 315 10.26 29.24 -15.53
N LYS A 316 9.89 27.99 -15.78
CA LYS A 316 8.51 27.60 -16.11
C LYS A 316 8.00 26.47 -15.20
N PHE A 317 6.83 26.68 -14.62
CA PHE A 317 6.09 25.71 -13.81
C PHE A 317 4.68 25.53 -14.36
N GLU A 318 4.19 24.29 -14.37
CA GLU A 318 2.86 23.95 -14.89
C GLU A 318 2.03 23.20 -13.84
N ARG A 319 0.74 23.54 -13.76
CA ARG A 319 -0.22 22.89 -12.88
C ARG A 319 -0.54 21.48 -13.39
N LYS A 320 -0.16 20.47 -12.61
CA LYS A 320 -0.42 19.06 -12.93
C LYS A 320 -1.64 18.52 -12.19
N THR A 321 -1.74 18.80 -10.89
CA THR A 321 -2.74 18.18 -10.02
C THR A 321 -3.46 19.23 -9.15
N ILE A 322 -4.78 19.10 -9.04
CA ILE A 322 -5.61 19.79 -8.04
C ILE A 322 -6.22 18.73 -7.12
N LEU A 323 -5.81 18.72 -5.86
CA LEU A 323 -6.32 17.80 -4.85
C LEU A 323 -7.37 18.51 -3.98
N THR A 324 -8.58 17.98 -3.91
CA THR A 324 -9.68 18.58 -3.14
C THR A 324 -10.09 17.68 -1.97
N VAL A 325 -10.20 18.25 -0.77
CA VAL A 325 -10.79 17.56 0.38
C VAL A 325 -12.33 17.58 0.23
N PRO A 326 -12.99 16.41 0.18
CA PRO A 326 -14.44 16.34 0.02
C PRO A 326 -15.17 16.87 1.27
N THR A 327 -16.16 17.74 1.05
CA THR A 327 -17.04 18.31 2.09
C THR A 327 -18.24 17.40 2.32
N ASN A 328 -18.37 16.83 3.52
CA ASN A 328 -19.41 15.85 3.84
C ASN A 328 -20.25 16.26 5.08
N LEU A 329 -19.74 15.96 6.29
CA LEU A 329 -20.49 15.93 7.55
C LEU A 329 -20.55 17.28 8.29
N TYR A 330 -19.54 18.12 8.12
CA TYR A 330 -19.35 19.36 8.88
C TYR A 330 -19.66 20.62 8.05
N ALA A 331 -19.72 21.77 8.71
CA ALA A 331 -19.80 23.04 8.01
C ALA A 331 -18.55 23.27 7.14
N GLU A 332 -18.70 23.96 6.01
CA GLU A 332 -17.64 24.09 4.99
C GLU A 332 -16.32 24.62 5.56
N HIS A 333 -16.37 25.64 6.44
CA HIS A 333 -15.18 26.25 7.03
C HIS A 333 -14.28 25.29 7.80
N MET A 334 -14.83 24.18 8.31
CA MET A 334 -14.09 23.15 9.04
C MET A 334 -13.23 22.26 8.12
N TYR A 335 -13.48 22.27 6.81
CA TYR A 335 -12.67 21.57 5.81
C TYR A 335 -11.48 22.39 5.32
N GLN A 336 -11.26 23.58 5.88
CA GLN A 336 -10.06 24.37 5.60
C GLN A 336 -8.81 23.59 6.02
N ILE A 337 -7.89 23.42 5.09
CA ILE A 337 -6.58 22.80 5.30
C ILE A 337 -5.70 23.77 6.11
N LYS A 338 -5.09 23.26 7.18
CA LYS A 338 -4.19 24.01 8.07
C LYS A 338 -2.73 23.91 7.66
N ASN A 339 -2.29 22.71 7.27
CA ASN A 339 -0.90 22.47 6.95
C ASN A 339 -0.76 21.37 5.89
N LEU A 340 0.35 21.40 5.16
CA LEU A 340 0.66 20.49 4.05
C LEU A 340 2.09 19.99 4.19
N ALA A 341 2.30 18.68 3.98
CA ALA A 341 3.62 18.07 3.93
C ALA A 341 3.73 17.09 2.76
N ILE A 342 4.94 16.97 2.21
CA ILE A 342 5.22 16.13 1.04
C ILE A 342 6.22 15.06 1.43
N ASP A 343 6.05 13.85 0.92
CA ASP A 343 6.97 12.74 1.16
C ASP A 343 8.35 12.99 0.52
N HIS A 344 9.39 12.34 1.07
CA HIS A 344 10.75 12.44 0.54
C HIS A 344 10.84 11.94 -0.92
N LYS A 345 10.07 10.92 -1.29
CA LYS A 345 10.00 10.42 -2.67
C LYS A 345 9.17 11.30 -3.62
N GLN A 346 8.43 12.27 -3.09
CA GLN A 346 7.56 13.18 -3.85
C GLN A 346 6.45 12.45 -4.62
N GLU A 347 5.93 11.37 -4.04
CA GLU A 347 4.79 10.60 -4.58
C GLU A 347 3.50 10.96 -3.86
N THR A 348 3.59 11.18 -2.54
CA THR A 348 2.43 11.41 -1.67
C THR A 348 2.51 12.78 -1.01
N VAL A 349 1.32 13.35 -0.81
CA VAL A 349 1.11 14.60 -0.08
C VAL A 349 0.09 14.36 1.01
N ILE A 350 0.32 14.95 2.17
CA ILE A 350 -0.58 14.89 3.31
C ILE A 350 -0.99 16.27 3.74
N VAL A 351 -2.24 16.37 4.18
CA VAL A 351 -2.80 17.62 4.67
C VAL A 351 -3.59 17.37 5.95
N THR A 352 -3.58 18.36 6.83
CA THR A 352 -4.45 18.39 8.01
C THR A 352 -5.57 19.38 7.79
N ALA A 353 -6.79 19.01 8.16
CA ALA A 353 -7.95 19.88 8.10
C ALA A 353 -8.30 20.44 9.48
N SER A 354 -9.08 21.53 9.50
CA SER A 354 -9.49 22.21 10.74
C SER A 354 -10.38 21.34 11.64
N HIS A 355 -11.17 20.43 11.06
CA HIS A 355 -11.93 19.39 11.78
C HIS A 355 -11.07 18.23 12.30
N CYS A 356 -9.80 18.48 12.59
CA CYS A 356 -8.88 17.51 13.19
C CYS A 356 -8.70 16.21 12.38
N GLN A 357 -8.89 16.22 11.05
CA GLN A 357 -8.66 15.02 10.23
C GLN A 357 -7.37 15.15 9.39
N ILE A 358 -6.68 14.03 9.21
CA ILE A 358 -5.55 13.92 8.28
C ILE A 358 -6.06 13.32 6.97
N TYR A 359 -5.57 13.84 5.85
CA TYR A 359 -5.83 13.32 4.52
C TYR A 359 -4.53 13.05 3.76
N VAL A 360 -4.55 12.03 2.91
CA VAL A 360 -3.46 11.62 2.02
C VAL A 360 -3.93 11.72 0.57
N GLY A 361 -3.04 12.17 -0.30
CA GLY A 361 -3.28 12.27 -1.74
C GLY A 361 -2.02 11.93 -2.53
N ILE A 362 -2.21 11.62 -3.81
CA ILE A 362 -1.11 11.42 -4.76
C ILE A 362 -0.68 12.79 -5.29
N LEU A 363 0.61 13.11 -5.16
CA LEU A 363 1.15 14.43 -5.50
C LEU A 363 1.11 14.68 -7.03
N ILE A 364 1.71 13.78 -7.80
CA ILE A 364 1.79 13.87 -9.27
C ILE A 364 1.23 12.58 -9.85
N VAL A 365 0.21 12.72 -10.69
CA VAL A 365 -0.44 11.59 -11.35
C VAL A 365 0.37 11.20 -12.58
N PRO A 366 0.65 9.89 -12.81
CA PRO A 366 1.23 9.44 -14.07
C PRO A 366 0.36 9.88 -15.26
N GLU A 367 0.97 10.28 -16.37
CA GLU A 367 0.28 10.85 -17.55
C GLU A 367 -0.80 9.93 -18.17
N THR A 368 -0.82 8.65 -17.80
CA THR A 368 -1.83 7.68 -18.21
C THR A 368 -3.24 8.01 -17.72
N LEU A 369 -3.38 8.72 -16.60
CA LEU A 369 -4.67 9.14 -16.04
C LEU A 369 -4.97 10.58 -16.50
N LYS A 370 -5.89 10.74 -17.46
CA LYS A 370 -6.31 12.06 -18.00
C LYS A 370 -6.96 13.01 -16.97
N THR A 371 -7.00 12.66 -15.68
CA THR A 371 -7.70 13.41 -14.64
C THR A 371 -6.75 14.33 -13.88
N LYS A 372 -6.89 15.65 -14.06
CA LYS A 372 -6.13 16.68 -13.32
C LYS A 372 -6.73 17.02 -11.94
N GLN A 373 -7.97 16.61 -11.70
CA GLN A 373 -8.67 16.85 -10.43
C GLN A 373 -8.79 15.54 -9.66
N LEU A 374 -8.15 15.50 -8.50
CA LEU A 374 -8.16 14.37 -7.59
C LEU A 374 -8.83 14.76 -6.27
N LYS A 375 -9.27 13.74 -5.53
CA LYS A 375 -9.78 13.90 -4.17
C LYS A 375 -8.77 13.37 -3.18
N PHE A 376 -8.67 14.06 -2.05
CA PHE A 376 -7.94 13.58 -0.89
C PHE A 376 -8.71 12.44 -0.23
N GLU A 377 -8.00 11.38 0.18
CA GLU A 377 -8.55 10.28 0.95
C GLU A 377 -8.22 10.49 2.44
N PRO A 378 -9.17 10.27 3.38
CA PRO A 378 -8.87 10.39 4.80
C PRO A 378 -7.85 9.33 5.22
N LEU A 379 -6.82 9.74 5.95
CA LEU A 379 -5.85 8.84 6.54
C LEU A 379 -6.43 8.20 7.79
N GLY A 380 -6.63 6.89 7.76
CA GLY A 380 -7.29 6.17 8.84
C GLY A 380 -8.79 6.49 8.86
N VAL A 381 -9.33 6.72 10.07
CA VAL A 381 -10.77 6.84 10.28
C VAL A 381 -11.16 8.26 10.66
N LEU A 382 -12.44 8.61 10.45
CA LEU A 382 -12.99 9.91 10.83
C LEU A 382 -13.03 10.09 12.35
N ILE A 383 -12.25 11.04 12.85
CA ILE A 383 -12.12 11.30 14.30
C ILE A 383 -13.08 12.39 14.79
N HIS A 384 -13.29 12.44 16.12
CA HIS A 384 -14.21 13.43 16.72
C HIS A 384 -13.56 14.80 16.68
N THR A 385 -14.38 15.81 16.35
CA THR A 385 -13.87 17.19 16.24
C THR A 385 -13.93 17.93 17.56
N GLY A 386 -14.86 17.52 18.43
CA GLY A 386 -15.08 18.09 19.75
C GLY A 386 -14.96 17.06 20.86
N GLU A 387 -15.18 17.52 22.09
CA GLU A 387 -15.17 16.70 23.30
C GLU A 387 -16.01 15.44 23.16
N ILE A 388 -15.44 14.27 23.50
CA ILE A 388 -16.19 13.03 23.63
C ILE A 388 -16.72 12.98 25.07
N ILE A 389 -18.03 12.99 25.23
CA ILE A 389 -18.68 13.08 26.54
C ILE A 389 -18.87 11.69 27.15
N ALA A 390 -19.31 10.72 26.34
CA ALA A 390 -19.65 9.39 26.80
C ALA A 390 -19.12 8.30 25.88
N MET A 391 -18.85 7.14 26.47
CA MET A 391 -18.38 5.94 25.79
C MET A 391 -18.99 4.70 26.43
N SER A 392 -19.39 3.77 25.58
CA SER A 392 -19.84 2.44 25.98
C SER A 392 -19.17 1.35 25.16
N VAL A 393 -18.99 0.19 25.76
CA VAL A 393 -18.37 -0.99 25.16
C VAL A 393 -19.39 -2.12 25.08
N CYS A 394 -19.44 -2.82 23.96
CA CYS A 394 -20.27 -4.01 23.81
C CYS A 394 -19.58 -5.24 24.41
N ALA A 395 -20.38 -6.17 24.96
CA ALA A 395 -19.86 -7.42 25.48
C ALA A 395 -19.65 -8.48 24.39
N TRP A 396 -20.66 -8.65 23.53
CA TRP A 396 -20.70 -9.75 22.55
C TRP A 396 -20.07 -9.41 21.20
N LYS A 397 -19.91 -8.13 20.90
CA LYS A 397 -19.33 -7.64 19.64
C LYS A 397 -18.10 -6.80 19.94
N PRO A 398 -17.09 -6.78 19.05
CA PRO A 398 -15.88 -5.98 19.24
C PRO A 398 -16.11 -4.49 18.91
N ILE A 399 -17.20 -3.91 19.42
CA ILE A 399 -17.61 -2.54 19.13
C ILE A 399 -17.62 -1.65 20.37
N ILE A 400 -17.30 -0.38 20.16
CA ILE A 400 -17.47 0.71 21.12
C ILE A 400 -18.33 1.79 20.49
N MET A 401 -19.13 2.46 21.29
CA MET A 401 -19.96 3.58 20.85
C MET A 401 -19.54 4.83 21.62
N THR A 402 -19.27 5.91 20.90
CA THR A 402 -18.85 7.20 21.46
C THR A 402 -19.84 8.29 21.08
N ALA A 403 -20.11 9.20 22.02
CA ALA A 403 -20.86 10.43 21.77
C ALA A 403 -19.99 11.65 22.00
N SER A 404 -20.14 12.65 21.13
CA SER A 404 -19.38 13.89 21.20
C SER A 404 -20.26 15.12 21.09
N ARG A 405 -19.75 16.23 21.63
CA ARG A 405 -20.32 17.58 21.44
C ARG A 405 -20.32 18.05 19.98
N ASP A 406 -19.65 17.33 19.08
CA ASP A 406 -19.80 17.55 17.64
C ASP A 406 -21.16 17.07 17.08
N GLN A 407 -22.07 16.65 17.98
CA GLN A 407 -23.40 16.13 17.72
C GLN A 407 -23.38 14.81 16.96
N THR A 408 -22.24 14.12 16.93
CA THR A 408 -22.10 12.82 16.29
C THR A 408 -21.99 11.70 17.30
N ILE A 409 -22.58 10.57 16.92
CA ILE A 409 -22.35 9.28 17.54
C ILE A 409 -21.57 8.44 16.54
N ARG A 410 -20.55 7.75 17.04
CA ARG A 410 -19.77 6.82 16.24
C ARG A 410 -19.70 5.45 16.87
N ILE A 411 -19.78 4.44 16.03
CA ILE A 411 -19.56 3.04 16.40
C ILE A 411 -18.23 2.61 15.79
N TRP A 412 -17.30 2.20 16.65
CA TRP A 412 -15.96 1.78 16.26
C TRP A 412 -15.81 0.30 16.50
N ASN A 413 -15.25 -0.40 15.54
CA ASN A 413 -14.82 -1.77 15.71
C ASN A 413 -13.32 -1.78 16.07
N TYR A 414 -13.02 -2.17 17.30
CA TYR A 414 -11.66 -2.09 17.83
C TYR A 414 -10.77 -3.28 17.42
N GLU A 415 -11.34 -4.31 16.77
CA GLU A 415 -10.56 -5.37 16.13
C GLU A 415 -10.13 -4.97 14.72
N THR A 416 -11.07 -4.50 13.89
CA THR A 416 -10.79 -4.06 12.52
C THR A 416 -10.15 -2.69 12.45
N ALA A 417 -10.19 -1.93 13.55
CA ALA A 417 -9.69 -0.55 13.66
C ALA A 417 -10.43 0.46 12.77
N LEU A 418 -11.70 0.17 12.43
CA LEU A 418 -12.55 0.98 11.56
C LEU A 418 -13.75 1.56 12.33
N VAL A 419 -14.35 2.62 11.78
CA VAL A 419 -15.65 3.15 12.22
C VAL A 419 -16.70 2.56 11.30
N GLU A 420 -17.61 1.79 11.87
CA GLU A 420 -18.68 1.13 11.13
C GLU A 420 -19.82 2.11 10.84
N LEU A 421 -20.14 2.99 11.80
CA LEU A 421 -21.27 3.91 11.67
C LEU A 421 -20.93 5.30 12.21
N VAL A 422 -21.33 6.34 11.46
CA VAL A 422 -21.32 7.74 11.89
C VAL A 422 -22.71 8.32 11.71
N ARG A 423 -23.33 8.79 12.79
CA ARG A 423 -24.62 9.48 12.73
C ARG A 423 -24.53 10.84 13.39
N LYS A 424 -24.95 11.88 12.67
CA LYS A 424 -25.06 13.25 13.19
C LYS A 424 -26.51 13.54 13.59
N PHE A 425 -26.69 14.10 14.77
CA PHE A 425 -27.97 14.56 15.30
C PHE A 425 -28.05 16.09 15.28
N GLN A 426 -29.26 16.64 15.38
CA GLN A 426 -29.48 18.09 15.49
C GLN A 426 -29.43 18.60 16.94
N VAL A 427 -29.52 17.68 17.90
CA VAL A 427 -29.53 17.94 19.34
C VAL A 427 -28.27 17.32 19.94
N ASP A 428 -27.72 17.98 20.95
CA ASP A 428 -26.54 17.51 21.65
C ASP A 428 -26.79 16.16 22.33
N VAL A 429 -25.82 15.25 22.18
CA VAL A 429 -25.85 13.93 22.79
C VAL A 429 -24.98 13.95 24.02
N ASN A 430 -25.57 13.63 25.17
CA ASN A 430 -24.89 13.69 26.46
C ASN A 430 -24.41 12.32 26.93
N ILE A 431 -25.19 11.27 26.66
CA ILE A 431 -24.87 9.92 27.14
C ILE A 431 -25.24 8.86 26.12
N VAL A 432 -24.46 7.78 26.14
CA VAL A 432 -24.50 6.69 25.19
C VAL A 432 -24.13 5.42 25.92
N GLU A 433 -25.03 4.43 25.91
CA GLU A 433 -24.81 3.11 26.49
C GLU A 433 -25.27 2.01 25.51
N LEU A 434 -24.43 0.99 25.31
CA LEU A 434 -24.72 -0.17 24.47
C LEU A 434 -25.33 -1.30 25.29
N SER A 435 -26.28 -2.02 24.70
CA SER A 435 -26.70 -3.32 25.20
C SER A 435 -25.56 -4.34 25.06
N LEU A 436 -25.56 -5.39 25.90
CA LEU A 436 -24.53 -6.43 25.86
C LEU A 436 -24.45 -7.14 24.50
N THR A 437 -25.57 -7.27 23.80
CA THR A 437 -25.65 -7.90 22.48
C THR A 437 -25.19 -6.98 21.35
N GLY A 438 -25.11 -5.66 21.58
CA GLY A 438 -24.77 -4.68 20.55
C GLY A 438 -25.83 -4.52 19.46
N GLN A 439 -27.09 -4.89 19.72
CA GLN A 439 -28.21 -4.65 18.80
C GLN A 439 -28.99 -3.39 19.15
N MET A 440 -29.05 -3.04 20.44
CA MET A 440 -29.74 -1.86 20.96
C MET A 440 -28.76 -0.93 21.66
N ALA A 441 -29.09 0.35 21.67
CA ALA A 441 -28.36 1.43 22.35
C ALA A 441 -29.35 2.37 23.04
N ALA A 442 -28.94 2.91 24.18
CA ALA A 442 -29.61 4.00 24.86
C ALA A 442 -28.82 5.29 24.62
N ILE A 443 -29.47 6.30 24.06
CA ILE A 443 -28.87 7.58 23.70
C ILE A 443 -29.65 8.67 24.43
N GLY A 444 -28.98 9.34 25.37
CA GLY A 444 -29.53 10.47 26.10
C GLY A 444 -29.19 11.77 25.41
N PHE A 445 -30.22 12.48 24.98
CA PHE A 445 -30.17 13.85 24.50
C PHE A 445 -30.38 14.82 25.69
N SER A 446 -30.28 16.11 25.44
CA SER A 446 -30.52 17.13 26.47
C SER A 446 -31.95 17.09 27.05
N ASP A 447 -32.92 16.69 26.23
CA ASP A 447 -34.35 16.68 26.55
C ASP A 447 -34.90 15.27 26.88
N GLN A 448 -34.45 14.24 26.16
CA GLN A 448 -35.06 12.91 26.17
C GLN A 448 -34.03 11.79 26.09
N LEU A 449 -34.40 10.63 26.63
CA LEU A 449 -33.66 9.38 26.45
C LEU A 449 -34.31 8.55 25.34
N ARG A 450 -33.56 8.21 24.30
CA ARG A 450 -34.04 7.40 23.17
C ARG A 450 -33.37 6.05 23.16
N ILE A 451 -34.17 5.00 23.02
CA ILE A 451 -33.69 3.64 22.77
C ILE A 451 -33.69 3.42 21.27
N THR A 452 -32.51 3.12 20.73
CA THR A 452 -32.27 2.94 19.31
C THR A 452 -31.81 1.52 19.00
N GLN A 453 -32.29 0.97 17.90
CA GLN A 453 -31.76 -0.25 17.29
C GLN A 453 -30.65 0.12 16.31
N ILE A 454 -29.53 -0.61 16.38
CA ILE A 454 -28.35 -0.39 15.55
C ILE A 454 -28.49 -1.24 14.29
N PHE A 455 -28.62 -0.57 13.14
CA PHE A 455 -28.52 -1.19 11.82
C PHE A 455 -27.13 -0.92 11.22
N MET A 456 -26.84 -1.53 10.07
CA MET A 456 -25.57 -1.36 9.34
C MET A 456 -25.26 0.10 9.02
N ASP A 457 -26.22 0.82 8.45
CA ASP A 457 -26.02 2.19 7.95
C ASP A 457 -26.77 3.27 8.76
N ASP A 458 -27.59 2.88 9.75
CA ASP A 458 -28.41 3.85 10.52
C ASP A 458 -28.75 3.40 11.96
N LEU A 459 -29.16 4.36 12.79
CA LEU A 459 -29.74 4.19 14.11
C LEU A 459 -31.23 4.47 14.05
N ASN A 460 -32.06 3.45 14.25
CA ASN A 460 -33.51 3.61 14.27
C ASN A 460 -34.03 3.78 15.70
N ILE A 461 -34.83 4.81 15.94
CA ILE A 461 -35.42 5.06 17.26
C ILE A 461 -36.64 4.15 17.46
N VAL A 462 -36.58 3.29 18.47
CA VAL A 462 -37.65 2.34 18.81
C VAL A 462 -38.56 2.91 19.90
N LYS A 463 -37.98 3.55 20.92
CA LYS A 463 -38.72 4.12 22.05
C LYS A 463 -38.08 5.42 22.50
N THR A 464 -38.89 6.34 23.01
CA THR A 464 -38.45 7.59 23.60
C THR A 464 -39.06 7.75 24.98
N TYR A 465 -38.22 8.04 25.96
CA TYR A 465 -38.59 8.37 27.32
C TYR A 465 -38.37 9.86 27.59
N ASN A 466 -39.30 10.46 28.31
CA ASN A 466 -39.21 11.85 28.74
C ASN A 466 -38.39 11.94 30.04
N PHE A 467 -37.08 11.68 29.92
CA PHE A 467 -36.11 11.78 31.01
C PHE A 467 -35.12 12.90 30.68
N PRO A 468 -35.42 14.15 31.05
CA PRO A 468 -34.55 15.28 30.78
C PRO A 468 -33.26 15.18 31.59
N HIS A 469 -32.17 15.77 31.09
CA HIS A 469 -30.89 15.87 31.80
C HIS A 469 -30.39 14.52 32.36
N CYS A 470 -30.47 13.47 31.55
CA CYS A 470 -30.00 12.15 31.96
C CYS A 470 -28.46 12.12 32.06
N ASN A 471 -27.94 11.91 33.28
CA ASN A 471 -26.50 11.97 33.57
C ASN A 471 -25.82 10.60 33.57
N ALA A 472 -26.56 9.53 33.88
CA ALA A 472 -26.04 8.18 33.90
C ALA A 472 -27.07 7.18 33.37
N VAL A 473 -26.65 6.32 32.45
CA VAL A 473 -27.41 5.19 31.95
C VAL A 473 -26.50 3.97 32.01
N ARG A 474 -27.01 2.85 32.52
CA ARG A 474 -26.26 1.60 32.56
C ARG A 474 -27.19 0.41 32.34
N TYR A 475 -26.85 -0.46 31.39
CA TYR A 475 -27.49 -1.76 31.26
C TYR A 475 -27.06 -2.68 32.42
N SER A 476 -27.96 -3.56 32.84
CA SER A 476 -27.65 -4.58 33.84
C SER A 476 -26.65 -5.61 33.27
N ASN A 477 -25.90 -6.30 34.11
CA ASN A 477 -24.84 -7.21 33.69
C ASN A 477 -25.35 -8.42 32.88
N PHE A 478 -26.60 -8.84 33.12
CA PHE A 478 -27.27 -9.86 32.32
C PHE A 478 -28.10 -9.29 31.16
N GLY A 479 -28.17 -7.95 31.00
CA GLY A 479 -28.78 -7.27 29.86
C GLY A 479 -30.31 -7.24 29.81
N HIS A 480 -31.01 -7.70 30.85
CA HIS A 480 -32.47 -7.76 30.90
C HIS A 480 -33.11 -6.45 31.42
N MET A 481 -32.33 -5.63 32.14
CA MET A 481 -32.76 -4.32 32.65
C MET A 481 -31.80 -3.19 32.25
N MET A 482 -32.29 -1.96 32.35
CA MET A 482 -31.52 -0.73 32.16
C MET A 482 -31.91 0.28 33.25
N ALA A 483 -30.92 0.88 33.89
CA ALA A 483 -31.13 1.99 34.82
C ALA A 483 -30.78 3.32 34.12
N ALA A 484 -31.67 4.30 34.21
CA ALA A 484 -31.48 5.65 33.73
C ALA A 484 -31.66 6.64 34.88
N ALA A 485 -30.61 7.37 35.21
CA ALA A 485 -30.61 8.43 36.21
C ALA A 485 -30.86 9.78 35.55
N TYR A 486 -31.93 10.45 35.98
CA TYR A 486 -32.35 11.74 35.47
C TYR A 486 -32.77 12.61 36.65
N ASP A 487 -32.23 13.83 36.71
CA ASP A 487 -32.32 14.71 37.88
C ASP A 487 -31.95 13.96 39.18
N ASN A 488 -32.92 13.78 40.08
CA ASN A 488 -32.78 13.13 41.39
C ASN A 488 -33.46 11.76 41.46
N ASN A 489 -33.94 11.22 40.33
CA ASN A 489 -34.63 9.94 40.26
C ASN A 489 -33.87 8.95 39.38
N ILE A 490 -34.13 7.66 39.59
CA ILE A 490 -33.57 6.59 38.77
C ILE A 490 -34.70 5.70 38.29
N ALA A 491 -34.91 5.65 36.98
CA ALA A 491 -35.86 4.72 36.37
C ALA A 491 -35.17 3.43 35.96
N VAL A 492 -35.68 2.30 36.45
CA VAL A 492 -35.29 0.95 36.02
C VAL A 492 -36.32 0.45 35.01
N THR A 493 -35.85 0.05 33.85
CA THR A 493 -36.66 -0.26 32.67
C THR A 493 -36.33 -1.66 32.15
N SER A 494 -37.34 -2.40 31.67
CA SER A 494 -37.11 -3.69 31.00
C SER A 494 -36.60 -3.47 29.56
N VAL A 495 -35.54 -4.15 29.17
CA VAL A 495 -34.96 -4.02 27.81
C VAL A 495 -35.87 -4.63 26.74
N TYR A 496 -36.58 -5.71 27.07
CA TYR A 496 -37.45 -6.43 26.12
C TYR A 496 -38.81 -5.75 25.93
N LYS A 497 -39.45 -5.33 27.03
CA LYS A 497 -40.76 -4.67 26.98
C LYS A 497 -40.67 -3.17 26.71
N LEU A 498 -39.54 -2.54 27.03
CA LEU A 498 -39.35 -1.09 26.96
C LEU A 498 -40.38 -0.31 27.79
N ASP A 499 -40.73 -0.88 28.94
CA ASP A 499 -41.58 -0.28 29.96
C ASP A 499 -40.77 -0.05 31.24
N VAL A 500 -41.10 1.03 31.95
CA VAL A 500 -40.51 1.35 33.26
C VAL A 500 -41.04 0.37 34.29
N LEU A 501 -40.15 -0.41 34.89
CA LEU A 501 -40.48 -1.38 35.92
C LEU A 501 -40.61 -0.69 37.29
N ILE A 502 -39.60 0.11 37.65
CA ILE A 502 -39.48 0.72 38.98
C ILE A 502 -38.89 2.12 38.84
N ASN A 503 -39.38 3.06 39.64
CA ASN A 503 -38.80 4.40 39.76
C ASN A 503 -38.27 4.60 41.19
N LEU A 504 -36.95 4.63 41.34
CA LEU A 504 -36.26 4.77 42.62
C LEU A 504 -36.16 6.27 42.95
N LYS A 505 -36.87 6.68 43.99
CA LYS A 505 -36.93 8.06 44.47
C LYS A 505 -36.31 8.16 45.86
N GLY A 506 -35.41 9.11 46.07
CA GLY A 506 -34.80 9.32 47.39
C GLY A 506 -33.56 10.21 47.40
N HIS A 507 -32.90 10.43 46.26
CA HIS A 507 -31.82 11.39 46.17
C HIS A 507 -32.33 12.82 46.34
N ASN A 508 -31.58 13.63 47.06
CA ASN A 508 -31.89 15.05 47.28
C ASN A 508 -31.16 15.95 46.28
N GLY A 509 -30.10 15.44 45.67
CA GLY A 509 -29.33 16.10 44.63
C GLY A 509 -29.38 15.33 43.30
N ILE A 510 -28.59 15.82 42.35
CA ILE A 510 -28.45 15.20 41.04
C ILE A 510 -27.69 13.88 41.19
N VAL A 511 -28.22 12.81 40.61
CA VAL A 511 -27.52 11.53 40.54
C VAL A 511 -26.46 11.59 39.44
N LEU A 512 -25.19 11.42 39.82
CA LEU A 512 -24.04 11.55 38.93
C LEU A 512 -23.59 10.21 38.33
N SER A 513 -23.73 9.12 39.09
CA SER A 513 -23.29 7.80 38.66
C SER A 513 -24.18 6.70 39.22
N VAL A 514 -24.34 5.62 38.45
CA VAL A 514 -25.09 4.41 38.82
C VAL A 514 -24.28 3.18 38.45
N ALA A 515 -24.29 2.15 39.28
CA ALA A 515 -23.62 0.87 39.06
C ALA A 515 -24.50 -0.33 39.46
N TRP A 516 -24.48 -1.40 38.68
CA TRP A 516 -25.21 -2.64 38.96
C TRP A 516 -24.33 -3.64 39.71
N SER A 517 -24.89 -4.32 40.71
CA SER A 517 -24.23 -5.51 41.30
C SER A 517 -24.10 -6.62 40.26
N ARG A 518 -23.11 -7.50 40.41
CA ARG A 518 -22.91 -8.64 39.47
C ARG A 518 -24.16 -9.51 39.28
N THR A 519 -24.94 -9.65 40.34
CA THR A 519 -26.19 -10.43 40.37
C THR A 519 -27.39 -9.68 39.79
N ASP A 520 -27.25 -8.41 39.40
CA ASP A 520 -28.30 -7.47 39.00
C ASP A 520 -29.42 -7.27 40.05
N LYS A 521 -29.27 -7.84 41.26
CA LYS A 521 -30.22 -7.69 42.36
C LYS A 521 -30.17 -6.31 43.00
N PHE A 522 -28.97 -5.73 43.07
CA PHE A 522 -28.77 -4.45 43.71
C PHE A 522 -28.26 -3.40 42.72
N LEU A 523 -28.68 -2.15 42.94
CA LEU A 523 -28.21 -0.99 42.21
C LEU A 523 -27.60 0.00 43.19
N ILE A 524 -26.40 0.50 42.87
CA ILE A 524 -25.72 1.54 43.65
C ILE A 524 -25.82 2.85 42.90
N SER A 525 -26.17 3.92 43.60
CA SER A 525 -26.23 5.27 43.04
C SER A 525 -25.46 6.28 43.88
N GLY A 526 -24.77 7.19 43.20
CA GLY A 526 -23.97 8.26 43.78
C GLY A 526 -24.53 9.61 43.39
N GLY A 527 -24.78 10.46 44.38
CA GLY A 527 -25.33 11.79 44.20
C GLY A 527 -24.32 12.92 44.44
N ALA A 528 -24.58 14.07 43.82
CA ALA A 528 -23.84 15.31 44.04
C ALA A 528 -23.96 15.83 45.49
N GLU A 529 -25.00 15.43 46.21
CA GLU A 529 -25.21 15.78 47.62
C GLU A 529 -24.23 15.07 48.58
N GLY A 530 -23.41 14.14 48.07
CA GLY A 530 -22.51 13.32 48.87
C GLY A 530 -23.19 12.12 49.54
N ALA A 531 -24.22 11.58 48.89
CA ALA A 531 -24.90 10.36 49.32
C ALA A 531 -24.65 9.21 48.33
N ILE A 532 -24.40 8.02 48.87
CA ILE A 532 -24.38 6.75 48.13
C ILE A 532 -25.53 5.89 48.66
N TYR A 533 -26.39 5.41 47.75
CA TYR A 533 -27.51 4.54 48.08
C TYR A 533 -27.36 3.17 47.44
N LEU A 534 -27.71 2.14 48.21
CA LEU A 534 -27.89 0.77 47.74
C LEU A 534 -29.38 0.47 47.65
N TRP A 535 -29.85 0.14 46.45
CA TRP A 535 -31.23 -0.17 46.15
C TRP A 535 -31.40 -1.65 45.90
N ASP A 536 -32.47 -2.23 46.45
CA ASP A 536 -32.95 -3.55 46.05
C ASP A 536 -33.92 -3.40 44.88
N ILE A 537 -33.60 -4.08 43.78
CA ILE A 537 -34.36 -3.94 42.53
C ILE A 537 -35.62 -4.79 42.55
N GLU A 538 -35.71 -5.82 43.40
CA GLU A 538 -36.93 -6.61 43.51
C GLU A 538 -38.03 -5.84 44.26
N THR A 539 -37.65 -5.15 45.34
CA THR A 539 -38.59 -4.40 46.18
C THR A 539 -38.69 -2.92 45.84
N GLY A 540 -37.71 -2.36 45.13
CA GLY A 540 -37.57 -0.93 44.87
C GLY A 540 -37.22 -0.11 46.12
N THR A 541 -36.81 -0.76 47.21
CA THR A 541 -36.51 -0.12 48.49
C THR A 541 -35.03 0.21 48.63
N ARG A 542 -34.74 1.27 49.39
CA ARG A 542 -33.37 1.65 49.75
C ARG A 542 -32.92 0.81 50.94
N LEU A 543 -31.97 -0.09 50.71
CA LEU A 543 -31.41 -0.96 51.76
C LEU A 543 -30.37 -0.24 52.61
N GLN A 544 -29.56 0.61 51.98
CA GLN A 544 -28.38 1.19 52.61
C GLN A 544 -28.18 2.64 52.19
N GLU A 545 -27.72 3.47 53.13
CA GLU A 545 -27.44 4.89 52.92
C GLU A 545 -26.10 5.27 53.57
N ILE A 546 -25.22 5.85 52.77
CA ILE A 546 -23.93 6.40 53.19
C ILE A 546 -23.95 7.89 52.84
N VAL A 547 -23.98 8.78 53.84
CA VAL A 547 -24.02 10.24 53.62
C VAL A 547 -22.81 10.90 54.23
N GLN A 548 -22.02 11.57 53.39
CA GLN A 548 -20.87 12.39 53.78
C GLN A 548 -21.02 13.78 53.17
N LYS A 549 -21.60 14.70 53.96
CA LYS A 549 -21.89 16.07 53.51
C LYS A 549 -20.60 16.79 53.09
N GLY A 550 -20.65 17.49 51.96
CA GLY A 550 -19.55 18.31 51.45
C GLY A 550 -18.51 17.57 50.59
N THR A 551 -18.74 16.31 50.22
CA THR A 551 -17.95 15.60 49.22
C THR A 551 -18.86 15.08 48.11
N GLU A 552 -18.63 15.45 46.86
CA GLU A 552 -19.43 14.95 45.73
C GLU A 552 -18.84 13.62 45.23
N TYR A 553 -19.69 12.61 45.00
CA TYR A 553 -19.29 11.34 44.42
C TYR A 553 -19.51 11.33 42.91
N VAL A 554 -18.45 11.59 42.16
CA VAL A 554 -18.49 11.76 40.70
C VAL A 554 -18.71 10.44 39.97
N THR A 555 -18.07 9.37 40.44
CA THR A 555 -18.09 8.05 39.81
C THR A 555 -18.13 6.95 40.86
N ILE A 556 -18.84 5.87 40.55
CA ILE A 556 -18.97 4.70 41.42
C ILE A 556 -18.81 3.42 40.60
N SER A 557 -18.03 2.50 41.15
CA SER A 557 -17.87 1.13 40.68
C SER A 557 -18.05 0.16 41.85
N CYS A 558 -18.37 -1.09 41.56
CA CYS A 558 -18.56 -2.12 42.57
C CYS A 558 -17.84 -3.40 42.20
N SER A 559 -17.33 -4.10 43.22
CA SER A 559 -16.68 -5.40 43.05
C SER A 559 -17.68 -6.46 42.61
N THR A 560 -17.14 -7.48 41.95
CA THR A 560 -17.86 -8.70 41.55
C THR A 560 -17.77 -9.82 42.58
N ASN A 561 -16.82 -9.74 43.51
CA ASN A 561 -16.60 -10.68 44.62
C ASN A 561 -17.48 -10.37 45.84
N ASP A 562 -17.75 -11.41 46.64
CA ASP A 562 -18.43 -11.34 47.94
C ASP A 562 -17.37 -11.37 49.06
N PRO A 563 -17.31 -10.40 49.99
CA PRO A 563 -18.24 -9.30 50.24
C PRO A 563 -18.22 -8.20 49.17
N MET A 564 -19.42 -7.65 48.89
CA MET A 564 -19.62 -6.55 47.95
C MET A 564 -18.95 -5.28 48.46
N THR A 565 -17.97 -4.79 47.70
CA THR A 565 -17.22 -3.56 48.00
C THR A 565 -17.55 -2.48 46.98
N ILE A 566 -17.79 -1.26 47.46
CA ILE A 566 -18.12 -0.09 46.65
C ILE A 566 -16.90 0.84 46.59
N PHE A 567 -16.45 1.16 45.39
CA PHE A 567 -15.39 2.15 45.15
C PHE A 567 -16.02 3.43 44.60
N ALA A 568 -15.79 4.55 45.29
CA ALA A 568 -16.34 5.85 44.92
C ALA A 568 -15.22 6.88 44.72
N GLY A 569 -15.23 7.56 43.58
CA GLY A 569 -14.32 8.65 43.27
C GLY A 569 -14.92 10.00 43.66
N THR A 570 -14.13 10.84 44.34
CA THR A 570 -14.60 12.12 44.86
C THR A 570 -14.11 13.30 44.02
N SER A 571 -14.82 14.44 44.13
CA SER A 571 -14.40 15.70 43.51
C SER A 571 -13.11 16.30 44.08
N ILE A 572 -12.60 15.76 45.19
CA ILE A 572 -11.40 16.22 45.91
C ILE A 572 -10.17 15.34 45.56
N GLY A 573 -10.29 14.44 44.58
CA GLY A 573 -9.18 13.58 44.14
C GLY A 573 -8.90 12.41 45.07
N THR A 574 -9.88 12.00 45.87
CA THR A 574 -9.79 10.80 46.72
C THR A 574 -10.67 9.68 46.20
N ILE A 575 -10.25 8.44 46.46
CA ILE A 575 -11.01 7.23 46.20
C ILE A 575 -11.38 6.63 47.56
N ARG A 576 -12.66 6.40 47.77
CA ARG A 576 -13.19 5.81 48.99
C ARG A 576 -13.68 4.40 48.73
N GLU A 577 -13.28 3.47 49.58
CA GLU A 577 -13.70 2.08 49.59
C GLU A 577 -14.70 1.87 50.73
N PHE A 578 -15.88 1.38 50.39
CA PHE A 578 -16.94 1.08 51.35
C PHE A 578 -17.28 -0.40 51.35
N GLN A 579 -17.44 -0.96 52.55
CA GLN A 579 -17.91 -2.31 52.78
C GLN A 579 -18.95 -2.26 53.90
N ASP A 580 -20.11 -2.88 53.71
CA ASP A 580 -21.20 -2.94 54.69
C ASP A 580 -21.54 -1.56 55.31
N SER A 581 -21.74 -0.54 54.48
CA SER A 581 -22.04 0.86 54.90
C SER A 581 -20.89 1.61 55.58
N THR A 582 -19.75 0.98 55.81
CA THR A 582 -18.62 1.59 56.52
C THR A 582 -17.50 1.98 55.56
N LEU A 583 -16.84 3.11 55.84
CA LEU A 583 -15.65 3.53 55.11
C LEU A 583 -14.47 2.66 55.57
N VAL A 584 -13.97 1.81 54.68
CA VAL A 584 -12.84 0.92 54.97
C VAL A 584 -11.53 1.65 54.72
N ARG A 585 -11.41 2.30 53.55
CA ARG A 585 -10.18 3.00 53.13
C ARG A 585 -10.49 4.29 52.39
N GLU A 586 -9.64 5.29 52.60
CA GLU A 586 -9.59 6.51 51.79
C GLU A 586 -8.18 6.65 51.21
N ILE A 587 -8.11 6.71 49.88
CA ILE A 587 -6.87 6.74 49.13
C ILE A 587 -6.82 8.06 48.37
N THR A 588 -5.82 8.89 48.65
CA THR A 588 -5.58 10.14 47.89
C THR A 588 -4.71 9.82 46.68
N ILE A 589 -5.18 10.21 45.50
CA ILE A 589 -4.41 10.02 44.27
C ILE A 589 -3.22 10.99 44.29
N PRO A 590 -2.02 10.56 43.87
CA PRO A 590 -0.86 11.43 43.75
C PRO A 590 -1.02 12.38 42.55
N SER A 591 -1.91 13.36 42.66
CA SER A 591 -2.10 14.47 41.73
C SER A 591 -1.64 15.77 42.37
N ARG A 592 -0.96 16.63 41.61
CA ARG A 592 -0.28 17.81 42.15
C ARG A 592 -1.24 18.91 42.60
N THR A 593 -2.45 18.94 42.05
CA THR A 593 -3.44 20.00 42.28
C THR A 593 -4.61 19.56 43.16
N LYS A 594 -4.60 18.33 43.71
CA LYS A 594 -5.79 17.68 44.30
C LYS A 594 -7.00 17.78 43.35
N GLY A 595 -6.76 17.53 42.07
CA GLY A 595 -7.79 17.59 41.04
C GLY A 595 -8.86 16.50 41.22
N SER A 596 -10.08 16.80 40.79
CA SER A 596 -11.21 15.86 40.82
C SER A 596 -10.89 14.55 40.12
N VAL A 597 -11.35 13.44 40.68
CA VAL A 597 -11.43 12.16 39.96
C VAL A 597 -12.48 12.32 38.87
N SER A 598 -12.15 11.96 37.63
CA SER A 598 -13.09 12.05 36.51
C SER A 598 -13.87 10.75 36.30
N ASP A 599 -13.17 9.60 36.30
CA ASP A 599 -13.79 8.29 36.22
C ASP A 599 -12.95 7.19 36.88
N ILE A 600 -13.62 6.14 37.35
CA ILE A 600 -13.02 4.93 37.89
C ILE A 600 -13.58 3.75 37.12
N CYS A 601 -12.69 2.87 36.67
CA CYS A 601 -13.07 1.65 35.96
C CYS A 601 -12.42 0.44 36.61
N LEU A 602 -13.26 -0.48 37.09
CA LEU A 602 -12.86 -1.74 37.70
C LEU A 602 -12.91 -2.87 36.65
N ALA A 603 -11.87 -3.70 36.60
CA ALA A 603 -11.87 -4.88 35.75
C ALA A 603 -12.79 -5.95 36.36
N ARG A 604 -13.43 -6.78 35.52
CA ARG A 604 -14.35 -7.83 35.96
C ARG A 604 -13.69 -8.90 36.87
N SER A 605 -12.36 -8.98 36.87
CA SER A 605 -11.61 -9.83 37.80
C SER A 605 -11.49 -9.25 39.21
N ASP A 606 -11.85 -7.99 39.43
CA ASP A 606 -11.64 -7.18 40.64
C ASP A 606 -10.18 -6.99 41.07
N LEU A 607 -9.21 -7.39 40.24
CA LEU A 607 -7.78 -7.31 40.57
C LEU A 607 -7.09 -6.05 40.01
N ILE A 608 -7.73 -5.39 39.06
CA ILE A 608 -7.18 -4.24 38.34
C ILE A 608 -8.23 -3.12 38.33
N MET A 609 -7.82 -1.93 38.74
CA MET A 609 -8.64 -0.73 38.67
C MET A 609 -7.85 0.39 38.01
N PHE A 610 -8.45 1.09 37.06
CA PHE A 610 -7.89 2.34 36.53
C PHE A 610 -8.68 3.53 37.00
N VAL A 611 -7.96 4.60 37.28
CA VAL A 611 -8.52 5.87 37.73
C VAL A 611 -7.97 6.99 36.88
N ALA A 612 -8.87 7.82 36.36
CA ALA A 612 -8.53 9.02 35.63
C ALA A 612 -8.74 10.26 36.51
N ASP A 613 -7.86 11.24 36.35
CA ASP A 613 -8.04 12.57 36.92
C ASP A 613 -8.41 13.61 35.85
N HIS A 614 -8.81 14.79 36.33
CA HIS A 614 -9.14 15.92 35.48
C HIS A 614 -7.91 16.55 34.78
N GLU A 615 -6.68 16.19 35.15
CA GLU A 615 -5.45 16.67 34.52
C GLU A 615 -4.99 15.80 33.34
N GLY A 616 -5.62 14.63 33.13
CA GLY A 616 -5.28 13.70 32.06
C GLY A 616 -4.31 12.60 32.46
N ASN A 617 -4.04 12.44 33.76
CA ASN A 617 -3.27 11.32 34.30
C ASN A 617 -4.15 10.08 34.40
N LEU A 618 -3.57 8.94 34.07
CA LEU A 618 -4.22 7.64 34.18
C LEU A 618 -3.45 6.77 35.17
N PHE A 619 -4.06 6.47 36.30
CA PHE A 619 -3.46 5.69 37.37
C PHE A 619 -3.94 4.25 37.32
N ASN A 620 -3.02 3.30 37.26
CA ASN A 620 -3.33 1.90 37.55
C ASN A 620 -3.24 1.66 39.06
N MET A 621 -4.23 0.96 39.61
CA MET A 621 -4.33 0.55 40.99
C MET A 621 -4.58 -0.96 41.06
N GLN A 622 -3.68 -1.67 41.74
CA GLN A 622 -3.82 -3.11 41.95
C GLN A 622 -4.67 -3.39 43.19
N LEU A 623 -5.56 -4.37 43.05
CA LEU A 623 -6.48 -4.80 44.10
C LEU A 623 -6.20 -6.27 44.48
N PRO A 624 -6.41 -6.67 45.75
CA PRO A 624 -6.78 -5.83 46.90
C PRO A 624 -5.61 -4.95 47.38
N PHE A 625 -5.89 -3.81 48.02
CA PHE A 625 -4.81 -2.95 48.53
C PHE A 625 -4.05 -3.63 49.69
N LEU A 626 -2.72 -3.55 49.64
CA LEU A 626 -1.81 -4.07 50.67
C LEU A 626 -1.96 -3.26 51.97
N GLU A 627 -1.98 -3.94 53.13
CA GLU A 627 -2.31 -3.36 54.45
C GLU A 627 -1.31 -2.31 54.97
N ALA A 628 -0.07 -2.26 54.46
CA ALA A 628 1.01 -1.47 55.05
C ALA A 628 1.41 -0.18 54.29
N GLY A 629 0.57 0.31 53.37
CA GLY A 629 0.69 1.69 52.88
C GLY A 629 0.51 1.88 51.38
N GLY A 630 -0.57 2.57 51.01
CA GLY A 630 -0.81 3.17 49.68
C GLY A 630 -1.05 2.17 48.56
N GLY A 631 -2.07 2.42 47.72
CA GLY A 631 -2.16 1.72 46.44
C GLY A 631 -0.86 1.92 45.65
N THR A 632 -0.34 0.89 45.00
CA THR A 632 0.76 1.04 44.04
C THR A 632 0.23 1.79 42.83
N PHE A 633 0.62 3.07 42.68
CA PHE A 633 0.20 3.89 41.55
C PHE A 633 1.25 3.83 40.44
N THR A 634 0.83 3.40 39.24
CA THR A 634 1.59 3.69 38.02
C THR A 634 0.82 4.70 37.18
N ASN A 635 1.41 5.88 36.97
CA ASN A 635 0.81 6.96 36.18
C ASN A 635 1.24 6.82 34.71
N PHE A 636 0.26 6.69 33.82
CA PHE A 636 0.43 6.74 32.38
C PHE A 636 -0.02 8.10 31.86
N ARG A 637 0.96 8.96 31.57
CA ARG A 637 0.70 10.29 31.02
C ARG A 637 0.61 10.24 29.51
N PHE A 638 -0.49 10.77 29.00
CA PHE A 638 -0.78 10.82 27.57
C PHE A 638 -1.68 12.02 27.23
N PHE A 639 -2.73 12.22 28.01
CA PHE A 639 -3.73 13.27 27.77
C PHE A 639 -3.24 14.63 28.30
N ASP A 640 -3.59 15.71 27.61
CA ASP A 640 -3.33 17.12 27.99
C ASP A 640 -4.61 17.79 28.55
N GLY A 641 -5.55 16.97 29.03
CA GLY A 641 -6.87 17.38 29.48
C GLY A 641 -7.63 16.24 30.17
N PRO A 642 -8.81 16.54 30.75
CA PRO A 642 -9.60 15.56 31.49
C PRO A 642 -10.01 14.38 30.61
N VAL A 643 -9.82 13.19 31.18
CA VAL A 643 -10.34 11.94 30.61
C VAL A 643 -11.76 11.73 31.13
N ASN A 644 -12.74 11.82 30.25
CA ASN A 644 -14.16 11.86 30.63
C ASN A 644 -14.71 10.49 31.06
N LYS A 645 -14.30 9.41 30.40
CA LYS A 645 -14.71 8.03 30.74
C LYS A 645 -13.61 7.01 30.49
N LEU A 646 -13.62 5.98 31.33
CA LEU A 646 -12.80 4.77 31.20
C LEU A 646 -13.69 3.53 31.12
N ARG A 647 -13.34 2.62 30.21
CA ARG A 647 -14.00 1.31 30.09
C ARG A 647 -12.98 0.23 29.74
N PHE A 648 -13.13 -0.94 30.33
CA PHE A 648 -12.44 -2.13 29.85
C PHE A 648 -13.18 -2.75 28.67
N SER A 649 -12.45 -3.45 27.80
CA SER A 649 -13.06 -4.47 26.96
C SER A 649 -13.66 -5.56 27.83
N TYR A 650 -14.66 -6.27 27.30
CA TYR A 650 -15.37 -7.29 28.07
C TYR A 650 -14.47 -8.45 28.51
N ASP A 651 -13.50 -8.82 27.69
CA ASP A 651 -12.43 -9.78 28.01
C ASP A 651 -11.38 -9.24 28.98
N GLY A 652 -11.42 -7.94 29.33
CA GLY A 652 -10.46 -7.30 30.21
C GLY A 652 -9.04 -7.25 29.65
N THR A 653 -8.82 -7.35 28.33
CA THR A 653 -7.47 -7.27 27.71
C THR A 653 -7.10 -5.85 27.25
N LEU A 654 -8.10 -5.03 26.96
CA LEU A 654 -7.95 -3.65 26.48
C LEU A 654 -8.57 -2.66 27.45
N LEU A 655 -8.00 -1.47 27.52
CA LEU A 655 -8.52 -0.32 28.23
C LEU A 655 -8.81 0.80 27.23
N PHE A 656 -10.04 1.31 27.25
CA PHE A 656 -10.48 2.43 26.45
C PHE A 656 -10.54 3.69 27.31
N ALA A 657 -10.06 4.80 26.77
CA ALA A 657 -10.07 6.10 27.42
C ALA A 657 -10.48 7.18 26.42
N ILE A 658 -11.39 8.06 26.82
CA ILE A 658 -11.85 9.19 26.01
C ILE A 658 -11.51 10.53 26.67
N SER A 659 -11.16 11.52 25.86
CA SER A 659 -10.72 12.84 26.30
C SER A 659 -11.66 13.95 25.83
N ASN A 660 -11.62 15.07 26.55
CA ASN A 660 -12.31 16.30 26.15
C ASN A 660 -11.76 16.97 24.88
N LYS A 661 -10.61 16.55 24.34
CA LYS A 661 -10.08 17.05 23.05
C LYS A 661 -10.48 16.22 21.83
N GLY A 662 -11.46 15.31 21.97
CA GLY A 662 -11.87 14.47 20.84
C GLY A 662 -11.03 13.21 20.64
N THR A 663 -10.18 12.88 21.62
CA THR A 663 -9.27 11.73 21.54
C THR A 663 -9.93 10.47 22.10
N LEU A 664 -9.86 9.38 21.33
CA LEU A 664 -10.17 8.02 21.78
C LEU A 664 -8.86 7.22 21.78
N ALA A 665 -8.43 6.78 22.96
CA ALA A 665 -7.23 5.97 23.13
C ALA A 665 -7.60 4.53 23.51
N ILE A 666 -7.02 3.58 22.78
CA ILE A 666 -7.14 2.14 23.01
C ILE A 666 -5.78 1.62 23.49
N TRP A 667 -5.74 1.15 24.72
CA TRP A 667 -4.56 0.61 25.36
C TRP A 667 -4.65 -0.91 25.43
N ALA A 668 -3.59 -1.60 25.01
CA ALA A 668 -3.43 -3.01 25.32
C ALA A 668 -2.74 -3.15 26.67
N MET A 669 -3.24 -4.04 27.50
CA MET A 669 -2.59 -4.36 28.77
C MET A 669 -1.56 -5.47 28.56
N ASP A 670 -0.48 -5.39 29.31
CA ASP A 670 0.57 -6.39 29.39
C ASP A 670 0.70 -6.87 30.85
N ASN A 671 1.29 -8.04 31.08
CA ASN A 671 1.42 -8.69 32.41
C ASN A 671 0.08 -9.02 33.08
N ILE A 672 -0.90 -9.52 32.31
CA ILE A 672 -2.26 -9.80 32.77
C ILE A 672 -2.51 -11.27 33.13
N GLU A 673 -1.49 -12.13 33.06
CA GLU A 673 -1.63 -13.57 33.32
C GLU A 673 -2.23 -13.81 34.72
N GLY A 674 -3.37 -14.50 34.77
CA GLY A 674 -4.13 -14.77 36.00
C GLY A 674 -4.89 -13.57 36.59
N LYS A 675 -4.85 -12.39 35.97
CA LYS A 675 -5.52 -11.16 36.45
C LYS A 675 -6.75 -10.77 35.64
N VAL A 676 -7.07 -11.50 34.59
CA VAL A 676 -8.23 -11.30 33.72
C VAL A 676 -9.25 -12.42 33.91
N PRO A 677 -10.56 -12.13 33.80
CA PRO A 677 -11.58 -13.16 33.87
C PRO A 677 -11.36 -14.24 32.80
N TYR A 678 -11.50 -15.51 33.18
CA TYR A 678 -11.58 -16.60 32.22
C TYR A 678 -12.83 -16.41 31.34
N MET A 679 -12.63 -16.44 30.02
CA MET A 679 -13.70 -16.40 29.04
C MET A 679 -13.80 -17.77 28.36
N ASP A 680 -15.03 -18.25 28.23
CA ASP A 680 -15.31 -19.49 27.52
C ASP A 680 -15.00 -19.29 26.04
N GLN A 681 -14.26 -20.21 25.42
CA GLN A 681 -13.86 -20.08 24.00
C GLN A 681 -15.08 -20.10 23.06
N ASP A 682 -16.18 -20.70 23.49
CA ASP A 682 -17.44 -20.79 22.75
C ASP A 682 -18.25 -19.48 22.76
N LEU A 683 -17.94 -18.52 23.64
CA LEU A 683 -18.48 -17.15 23.62
C LEU A 683 -17.76 -16.31 22.55
N MET A 684 -17.74 -16.81 21.31
CA MET A 684 -17.13 -16.11 20.18
C MET A 684 -17.83 -14.77 19.93
N ARG A 685 -17.03 -13.76 19.58
CA ARG A 685 -17.51 -12.42 19.29
C ARG A 685 -18.40 -12.45 18.05
N SER A 686 -19.69 -12.21 18.22
CA SER A 686 -20.63 -12.15 17.10
C SER A 686 -20.29 -10.96 16.19
N GLN A 687 -20.30 -11.18 14.88
CA GLN A 687 -20.11 -10.11 13.87
C GLN A 687 -21.42 -9.77 13.14
N GLU A 688 -22.55 -10.28 13.63
CA GLU A 688 -23.85 -10.08 12.98
C GLU A 688 -24.25 -8.60 13.06
N VAL A 689 -24.67 -8.04 11.93
CA VAL A 689 -25.20 -6.68 11.85
C VAL A 689 -26.63 -6.75 11.32
N LEU A 690 -27.51 -5.96 11.90
CA LEU A 690 -28.91 -5.92 11.47
C LEU A 690 -29.01 -5.07 10.20
N ILE A 691 -29.72 -5.58 9.20
CA ILE A 691 -30.01 -4.86 7.95
C ILE A 691 -31.53 -4.93 7.71
N PRO A 692 -32.22 -3.80 7.51
CA PRO A 692 -33.61 -3.80 7.09
C PRO A 692 -33.76 -4.51 5.74
N ARG A 693 -34.77 -5.38 5.60
CA ARG A 693 -34.98 -6.15 4.37
C ARG A 693 -35.16 -5.27 3.13
N SER A 694 -35.77 -4.09 3.26
CA SER A 694 -35.89 -3.13 2.17
C SER A 694 -34.52 -2.63 1.68
N GLN A 695 -33.65 -2.21 2.60
CA GLN A 695 -32.30 -1.76 2.27
C GLN A 695 -31.46 -2.88 1.65
N LEU A 696 -31.59 -4.12 2.12
CA LEU A 696 -30.90 -5.25 1.52
C LEU A 696 -31.31 -5.44 0.05
N ASN A 697 -32.61 -5.36 -0.25
CA ASN A 697 -33.11 -5.45 -1.62
C ASN A 697 -32.60 -4.27 -2.48
N ASP A 698 -32.64 -3.04 -1.97
CA ASP A 698 -32.15 -1.86 -2.69
C ASP A 698 -30.65 -1.99 -3.02
N LYS A 699 -29.85 -2.52 -2.08
CA LYS A 699 -28.41 -2.78 -2.29
C LYS A 699 -28.18 -3.88 -3.33
N ILE A 700 -28.98 -4.94 -3.33
CA ILE A 700 -28.91 -6.00 -4.34
C ILE A 700 -29.20 -5.45 -5.74
N GLU A 701 -30.22 -4.59 -5.88
CA GLU A 701 -30.52 -3.92 -7.15
C GLU A 701 -29.40 -2.97 -7.58
N GLN A 702 -28.83 -2.20 -6.64
CA GLN A 702 -27.67 -1.33 -6.91
C GLN A 702 -26.46 -2.15 -7.37
N ILE A 703 -26.14 -3.27 -6.71
CA ILE A 703 -25.04 -4.17 -7.11
C ILE A 703 -25.27 -4.67 -8.53
N ALA A 704 -26.48 -5.16 -8.86
CA ALA A 704 -26.80 -5.63 -10.20
C ALA A 704 -26.62 -4.52 -11.26
N SER A 705 -27.03 -3.28 -10.95
CA SER A 705 -26.86 -2.13 -11.85
C SER A 705 -25.38 -1.73 -12.03
N LEU A 706 -24.59 -1.81 -10.97
CA LEU A 706 -23.16 -1.49 -10.98
C LEU A 706 -22.36 -2.57 -11.72
N GLU A 707 -22.69 -3.85 -11.54
CA GLU A 707 -22.10 -4.94 -12.31
C GLU A 707 -22.35 -4.79 -13.81
N LEU A 708 -23.57 -4.39 -14.19
CA LEU A 708 -23.89 -4.08 -15.59
C LEU A 708 -23.04 -2.90 -16.10
N ARG A 709 -22.92 -1.82 -15.33
CA ARG A 709 -22.11 -0.65 -15.71
C ARG A 709 -20.62 -0.97 -15.77
N LEU A 710 -20.13 -1.83 -14.89
CA LEU A 710 -18.73 -2.26 -14.87
C LEU A 710 -18.41 -3.11 -16.09
N LYS A 711 -19.32 -3.99 -16.51
CA LYS A 711 -19.21 -4.71 -17.79
C LYS A 711 -19.17 -3.75 -18.98
N GLN A 712 -20.07 -2.77 -19.03
CA GLN A 712 -20.08 -1.76 -20.09
C GLN A 712 -18.77 -0.96 -20.14
N GLN A 713 -18.25 -0.51 -18.99
CA GLN A 713 -16.97 0.21 -18.94
C GLN A 713 -15.77 -0.68 -19.32
N ALA A 714 -15.79 -1.96 -18.96
CA ALA A 714 -14.75 -2.90 -19.36
C ALA A 714 -14.73 -3.09 -20.89
N GLU A 715 -15.92 -3.21 -21.51
CA GLU A 715 -16.07 -3.27 -22.97
C GLU A 715 -15.61 -1.97 -23.65
N GLU A 716 -15.98 -0.79 -23.12
CA GLU A 716 -15.50 0.50 -23.61
C GLU A 716 -13.97 0.63 -23.52
N PHE A 717 -13.39 0.20 -22.40
CA PHE A 717 -11.94 0.24 -22.19
C PHE A 717 -11.22 -0.73 -23.14
N GLN A 718 -11.75 -1.93 -23.32
CA GLN A 718 -11.21 -2.91 -24.28
C GLN A 718 -11.29 -2.38 -25.72
N TYR A 719 -12.39 -1.70 -26.06
CA TYR A 719 -12.54 -1.02 -27.35
C TYR A 719 -11.49 0.09 -27.53
N GLN A 720 -11.27 0.94 -26.52
CA GLN A 720 -10.24 1.98 -26.58
C GLN A 720 -8.82 1.40 -26.71
N LEU A 721 -8.51 0.33 -25.98
CA LEU A 721 -7.25 -0.40 -26.11
C LEU A 721 -7.07 -0.89 -27.54
N SER A 722 -8.09 -1.52 -28.13
CA SER A 722 -8.02 -2.00 -29.51
C SER A 722 -7.81 -0.86 -30.51
N GLN A 723 -8.42 0.31 -30.30
CA GLN A 723 -8.17 1.48 -31.15
C GLN A 723 -6.75 2.01 -31.02
N ASN A 724 -6.22 2.09 -29.80
CA ASN A 724 -4.84 2.52 -29.57
C ASN A 724 -3.84 1.52 -30.18
N GLU A 725 -4.07 0.22 -30.03
CA GLU A 725 -3.22 -0.82 -30.66
C GLU A 725 -3.23 -0.71 -32.19
N ILE A 726 -4.38 -0.41 -32.79
CA ILE A 726 -4.48 -0.17 -34.24
C ILE A 726 -3.71 1.10 -34.63
N PHE A 727 -3.85 2.18 -33.87
CA PHE A 727 -3.16 3.44 -34.13
C PHE A 727 -1.65 3.31 -33.99
N ASP A 728 -1.17 2.71 -32.90
CA ASP A 728 0.25 2.44 -32.66
C ASP A 728 0.81 1.49 -33.72
N GLY A 729 0.02 0.49 -34.14
CA GLY A 729 0.37 -0.41 -35.25
C GLY A 729 0.55 0.33 -36.58
N GLN A 730 -0.28 1.33 -36.88
CA GLN A 730 -0.14 2.16 -38.08
C GLN A 730 1.11 3.04 -38.02
N GLN A 731 1.37 3.69 -36.88
CA GLN A 731 2.60 4.46 -36.66
C GLN A 731 3.85 3.59 -36.84
N LEU A 732 3.85 2.37 -36.28
CA LEU A 732 4.97 1.45 -36.40
C LEU A 732 5.21 1.01 -37.84
N GLN A 733 4.13 0.77 -38.61
CA GLN A 733 4.23 0.44 -40.04
C GLN A 733 4.80 1.61 -40.86
N GLU A 734 4.41 2.84 -40.56
CA GLU A 734 4.93 4.03 -41.24
C GLU A 734 6.43 4.22 -40.97
N VAL A 735 6.85 4.09 -39.71
CA VAL A 735 8.26 4.11 -39.32
C VAL A 735 9.04 2.97 -39.99
N HIS A 736 8.49 1.76 -40.00
CA HIS A 736 9.12 0.61 -40.66
C HIS A 736 9.30 0.83 -42.16
N ARG A 737 8.27 1.39 -42.83
CA ARG A 737 8.33 1.74 -44.26
C ARG A 737 9.41 2.78 -44.54
N SER A 738 9.54 3.80 -43.68
CA SER A 738 10.60 4.79 -43.80
C SER A 738 12.00 4.16 -43.66
N TYR A 739 12.18 3.23 -42.73
CA TYR A 739 13.45 2.51 -42.57
C TYR A 739 13.77 1.60 -43.75
N CYS A 740 12.77 0.91 -44.31
CA CYS A 740 12.95 0.09 -45.51
C CYS A 740 13.38 0.95 -46.72
N SER A 741 12.76 2.12 -46.90
CA SER A 741 13.16 3.07 -47.96
C SER A 741 14.61 3.51 -47.80
N ALA A 742 15.03 3.89 -46.59
CA ALA A 742 16.42 4.28 -46.32
C ALA A 742 17.42 3.13 -46.52
N LEU A 743 17.02 1.89 -46.21
CA LEU A 743 17.83 0.70 -46.47
C LEU A 743 17.96 0.39 -47.96
N GLU A 744 16.92 0.62 -48.76
CA GLU A 744 16.98 0.48 -50.22
C GLU A 744 17.90 1.53 -50.85
N GLU A 745 17.78 2.80 -50.45
CA GLU A 745 18.68 3.87 -50.90
C GLU A 745 20.15 3.57 -50.56
N LEU A 746 20.43 3.10 -49.34
CA LEU A 746 21.78 2.71 -48.93
C LEU A 746 22.32 1.51 -49.71
N LYS A 747 21.46 0.55 -50.06
CA LYS A 747 21.85 -0.60 -50.90
C LYS A 747 22.18 -0.17 -52.31
N GLU A 748 21.38 0.73 -52.91
CA GLU A 748 21.68 1.27 -54.23
C GLU A 748 23.01 2.02 -54.24
N LEU A 749 23.26 2.87 -53.24
CA LEU A 749 24.53 3.58 -53.11
C LEU A 749 25.72 2.63 -52.95
N ASN A 750 25.56 1.57 -52.15
CA ASN A 750 26.62 0.58 -51.96
C ASN A 750 26.90 -0.20 -53.26
N ASN A 751 25.86 -0.57 -54.01
CA ASN A 751 26.02 -1.21 -55.31
C ASN A 751 26.71 -0.30 -56.32
N GLU A 752 26.42 1.01 -56.30
CA GLU A 752 27.08 1.99 -57.18
C GLU A 752 28.55 2.20 -56.81
N ILE A 753 28.89 2.16 -55.51
CA ILE A 753 30.28 2.18 -55.04
C ILE A 753 31.01 0.90 -55.47
N GLU A 754 30.40 -0.27 -55.29
CA GLU A 754 30.96 -1.56 -55.72
C GLU A 754 31.19 -1.57 -57.24
N ALA A 755 30.23 -1.09 -58.04
CA ALA A 755 30.38 -0.97 -59.49
C ALA A 755 31.57 -0.08 -59.86
N ARG A 756 31.68 1.13 -59.28
CA ARG A 756 32.83 2.02 -59.48
C ARG A 756 34.15 1.36 -59.10
N HIS A 757 34.18 0.65 -57.97
CA HIS A 757 35.37 -0.09 -57.54
C HIS A 757 35.77 -1.17 -58.55
N THR A 758 34.80 -1.89 -59.13
CA THR A 758 35.09 -2.90 -60.16
C THR A 758 35.60 -2.27 -61.46
N GLU A 759 35.06 -1.12 -61.87
CA GLU A 759 35.55 -0.39 -63.05
C GLU A 759 36.99 0.10 -62.86
N GLU A 760 37.31 0.65 -61.70
CA GLU A 760 38.68 1.06 -61.35
C GLU A 760 39.63 -0.14 -61.33
N MET A 761 39.23 -1.26 -60.70
CA MET A 761 40.04 -2.49 -60.69
C MET A 761 40.27 -3.04 -62.10
N ASN A 762 39.26 -2.99 -62.97
CA ASN A 762 39.39 -3.41 -64.37
C ASN A 762 40.33 -2.48 -65.15
N HIS A 763 40.27 -1.17 -64.89
CA HIS A 763 41.18 -0.21 -65.51
C HIS A 763 42.64 -0.45 -65.11
N ILE A 764 42.89 -0.66 -63.82
CA ILE A 764 44.23 -0.99 -63.30
C ILE A 764 44.72 -2.31 -63.90
N THR A 765 43.86 -3.33 -63.97
CA THR A 765 44.20 -4.64 -64.56
C THR A 765 44.53 -4.51 -66.05
N PHE A 766 43.79 -3.68 -66.79
CA PHE A 766 44.07 -3.40 -68.20
C PHE A 766 45.43 -2.71 -68.38
N GLN A 767 45.74 -1.71 -67.55
CA GLN A 767 47.05 -1.05 -67.57
C GLN A 767 48.20 -2.02 -67.27
N ILE A 768 48.05 -2.88 -66.26
CA ILE A 768 49.04 -3.90 -65.91
C ILE A 768 49.27 -4.87 -67.08
N ASN A 769 48.20 -5.31 -67.74
CA ASN A 769 48.31 -6.23 -68.88
C ASN A 769 48.94 -5.56 -70.10
N SER A 770 48.62 -4.29 -70.38
CA SER A 770 49.29 -3.52 -71.44
C SER A 770 50.79 -3.40 -71.19
N ILE A 771 51.19 -3.06 -69.96
CA ILE A 771 52.60 -2.96 -69.58
C ILE A 771 53.31 -4.32 -69.68
N ARG A 772 52.64 -5.40 -69.27
CA ARG A 772 53.19 -6.76 -69.41
C ARG A 772 53.38 -7.16 -70.87
N GLU A 773 52.44 -6.81 -71.73
CA GLU A 773 52.51 -7.11 -73.15
C GLU A 773 53.61 -6.29 -73.84
N ASP A 774 53.73 -5.00 -73.52
CA ASP A 774 54.81 -4.15 -74.02
C ASP A 774 56.18 -4.68 -73.57
N HIS A 775 56.32 -5.11 -72.31
CA HIS A 775 57.54 -5.77 -71.82
C HIS A 775 57.83 -7.09 -72.56
N ARG A 776 56.79 -7.89 -72.87
CA ARG A 776 56.96 -9.14 -73.64
C ARG A 776 57.47 -8.85 -75.05
N ILE A 777 56.86 -7.89 -75.74
CA ILE A 777 57.29 -7.46 -77.08
C ILE A 777 58.70 -6.90 -77.05
N GLN A 778 59.07 -6.12 -76.03
CA GLN A 778 60.45 -5.62 -75.85
C GLN A 778 61.46 -6.76 -75.65
N LEU A 779 61.13 -7.79 -74.88
CA LEU A 779 61.99 -8.96 -74.70
C LEU A 779 62.18 -9.74 -76.01
N ASP A 780 61.10 -9.95 -76.77
CA ASP A 780 61.17 -10.67 -78.06
C ASP A 780 61.91 -9.86 -79.13
N THR A 781 61.73 -8.52 -79.16
CA THR A 781 62.51 -7.65 -80.06
C THR A 781 63.99 -7.59 -79.68
N LEU A 782 64.32 -7.59 -78.39
CA LEU A 782 65.71 -7.74 -77.94
C LEU A 782 66.30 -9.10 -78.34
N ALA A 783 65.55 -10.19 -78.16
CA ALA A 783 66.01 -11.53 -78.53
C ALA A 783 66.25 -11.67 -80.03
N THR A 784 65.35 -11.15 -80.85
CA THR A 784 65.49 -11.14 -82.32
C THR A 784 66.65 -10.24 -82.76
N GLN A 785 66.81 -9.05 -82.19
CA GLN A 785 67.96 -8.18 -82.46
C GLN A 785 69.30 -8.82 -82.07
N TYR A 786 69.36 -9.55 -80.95
CA TYR A 786 70.57 -10.30 -80.58
C TYR A 786 70.85 -11.43 -81.57
N SER A 787 69.82 -12.15 -82.03
CA SER A 787 69.97 -13.22 -83.01
C SER A 787 70.43 -12.71 -84.38
N GLU A 788 69.89 -11.59 -84.86
CA GLU A 788 70.31 -10.94 -86.10
C GLU A 788 71.72 -10.36 -86.00
N ARG A 789 72.07 -9.74 -84.85
CA ARG A 789 73.44 -9.27 -84.60
C ARG A 789 74.44 -10.42 -84.59
N MET A 790 74.10 -11.56 -84.01
CA MET A 790 74.99 -12.72 -83.98
C MET A 790 75.25 -13.27 -85.40
N LEU A 791 74.23 -13.24 -86.27
CA LEU A 791 74.33 -13.69 -87.67
C LEU A 791 75.14 -12.71 -88.54
N ILE A 792 74.97 -11.40 -88.32
CA ILE A 792 75.70 -10.34 -89.01
C ILE A 792 77.16 -10.28 -88.54
N GLU A 793 77.44 -10.43 -87.24
CA GLU A 793 78.82 -10.48 -86.71
C GLU A 793 79.58 -11.70 -87.22
N TYR A 794 78.92 -12.84 -87.40
CA TYR A 794 79.56 -14.02 -87.98
C TYR A 794 80.01 -13.78 -89.44
N GLN A 795 79.17 -13.13 -90.25
CA GLN A 795 79.50 -12.79 -91.65
C GLN A 795 80.49 -11.63 -91.77
N LYS A 796 80.51 -10.71 -90.79
CA LYS A 796 81.51 -9.65 -90.71
C LYS A 796 82.86 -10.17 -90.23
N PHE A 797 82.92 -11.13 -89.30
CA PHE A 797 84.18 -11.70 -88.83
C PHE A 797 84.97 -12.37 -89.96
N THR A 798 84.30 -12.98 -90.94
CA THR A 798 84.94 -13.60 -92.09
C THR A 798 85.50 -12.58 -93.08
N ASN A 799 84.78 -11.50 -93.38
CA ASN A 799 85.21 -10.48 -94.35
C ASN A 799 86.15 -9.42 -93.74
N LEU A 800 86.02 -9.15 -92.44
CA LEU A 800 86.85 -8.18 -91.73
C LEU A 800 88.22 -8.77 -91.38
N ARG A 801 88.39 -10.10 -91.34
CA ARG A 801 89.70 -10.74 -91.12
C ARG A 801 90.69 -10.46 -92.26
N GLU A 802 90.18 -10.36 -93.49
CA GLU A 802 91.03 -10.11 -94.67
C GLU A 802 91.32 -8.61 -94.85
N ASN A 803 90.35 -7.73 -94.55
CA ASN A 803 90.53 -6.28 -94.73
C ASN A 803 91.11 -5.53 -93.50
N MET A 804 91.11 -6.12 -92.30
CA MET A 804 91.72 -5.49 -91.10
C MET A 804 93.24 -5.46 -91.14
N LEU A 805 93.91 -6.33 -91.89
CA LEU A 805 95.38 -6.37 -91.87
C LEU A 805 95.99 -5.18 -92.62
N GLU A 806 95.36 -4.73 -93.70
CA GLU A 806 95.90 -3.65 -94.55
C GLU A 806 95.43 -2.25 -94.14
N LEU A 807 94.29 -2.13 -93.45
CA LEU A 807 93.69 -0.81 -93.15
C LEU A 807 94.01 -0.30 -91.73
N ARG A 808 94.41 -1.18 -90.81
CA ARG A 808 94.67 -0.84 -89.39
C ARG A 808 95.93 0.00 -89.19
N GLU A 809 96.92 -0.12 -90.08
CA GLU A 809 98.15 0.69 -90.02
C GLU A 809 97.91 2.18 -90.33
N SER A 810 96.89 2.53 -91.14
CA SER A 810 96.71 3.91 -91.64
C SER A 810 95.77 4.79 -90.80
N TYR A 811 94.91 4.19 -89.96
CA TYR A 811 93.92 4.91 -89.15
C TYR A 811 94.40 5.23 -87.73
N GLU A 812 95.41 4.53 -87.20
CA GLU A 812 95.95 4.78 -85.85
C GLU A 812 96.66 6.14 -85.73
N ASP A 813 97.22 6.67 -86.81
CA ASP A 813 97.92 7.97 -86.80
C ASP A 813 97.00 9.19 -86.83
N LYS A 814 95.78 9.06 -87.36
CA LYS A 814 94.82 10.19 -87.46
C LYS A 814 93.90 10.33 -86.25
N LEU A 815 93.71 9.26 -85.47
CA LEU A 815 92.80 9.24 -84.31
C LEU A 815 93.38 9.88 -83.04
N LYS A 816 94.71 10.05 -82.93
CA LYS A 816 95.37 10.63 -81.74
C LYS A 816 95.23 12.15 -81.60
N ASN A 817 94.92 12.88 -82.68
CA ASN A 817 94.91 14.36 -82.66
C ASN A 817 93.52 14.99 -82.42
N SER A 818 92.42 14.24 -82.55
CA SER A 818 91.05 14.79 -82.41
C SER A 818 90.35 14.42 -81.09
N THR A 819 90.95 13.56 -80.26
CA THR A 819 90.39 13.14 -78.96
C THR A 819 90.72 14.12 -77.82
N GLY A 820 91.79 14.90 -77.92
CA GLY A 820 92.24 15.79 -76.84
C GLY A 820 91.37 17.03 -76.60
N THR A 821 90.68 17.55 -77.62
CA THR A 821 89.95 18.82 -77.50
C THR A 821 88.49 18.70 -77.03
N LEU A 822 87.88 17.52 -77.13
CA LEU A 822 86.52 17.25 -76.67
C LEU A 822 86.45 16.92 -75.17
N GLN A 823 87.48 16.26 -74.64
CA GLN A 823 87.54 15.80 -73.25
C GLN A 823 87.47 16.97 -72.24
N ASP A 824 88.18 18.07 -72.51
CA ASP A 824 88.28 19.21 -71.59
C ASP A 824 86.95 20.00 -71.44
N THR A 825 86.07 19.95 -72.45
CA THR A 825 84.78 20.68 -72.41
C THR A 825 83.69 19.93 -71.65
N VAL A 826 83.76 18.60 -71.60
CA VAL A 826 82.78 17.73 -70.93
C VAL A 826 82.99 17.75 -69.42
N GLU A 827 84.25 17.73 -68.96
CA GLU A 827 84.57 17.75 -67.52
C GLU A 827 84.15 19.06 -66.83
N ALA A 828 84.16 20.20 -67.53
CA ALA A 828 83.73 21.48 -66.98
C ALA A 828 82.21 21.55 -66.73
N LEU A 829 81.40 20.96 -67.61
CA LEU A 829 79.93 20.94 -67.48
C LEU A 829 79.45 19.91 -66.43
N GLU A 830 80.12 18.76 -66.32
CA GLU A 830 79.77 17.75 -65.32
C GLU A 830 79.94 18.26 -63.87
N ASN A 831 80.96 19.08 -63.63
CA ASN A 831 81.23 19.62 -62.30
C ASN A 831 80.17 20.64 -61.85
N ASN A 832 79.60 21.42 -62.77
CA ASN A 832 78.57 22.41 -62.45
C ASN A 832 77.23 21.72 -62.06
N TYR A 833 76.84 20.66 -62.78
CA TYR A 833 75.62 19.91 -62.45
C TYR A 833 75.73 19.10 -61.16
N LYS A 834 76.93 18.58 -60.83
CA LYS A 834 77.17 17.88 -59.54
C LYS A 834 76.99 18.83 -58.34
N GLN A 835 77.32 20.11 -58.49
CA GLN A 835 77.19 21.10 -57.41
C GLN A 835 75.72 21.44 -57.13
N GLN A 836 74.92 21.71 -58.17
CA GLN A 836 73.47 21.98 -58.01
C GLN A 836 72.69 20.77 -57.47
N LEU A 837 73.10 19.56 -57.81
CA LEU A 837 72.49 18.34 -57.30
C LEU A 837 72.75 18.15 -55.79
N ASN A 838 73.92 18.55 -55.31
CA ASN A 838 74.27 18.42 -53.90
C ASN A 838 73.53 19.42 -53.01
N GLU A 839 73.35 20.66 -53.46
CA GLU A 839 72.58 21.69 -52.73
C GLU A 839 71.10 21.27 -52.56
N ARG A 840 70.47 20.73 -53.62
CA ARG A 840 69.10 20.21 -53.52
C ARG A 840 68.97 18.97 -52.63
N LYS A 841 70.01 18.12 -52.59
CA LYS A 841 70.05 16.94 -51.71
C LYS A 841 70.20 17.31 -50.23
N GLU A 842 70.83 18.44 -49.91
CA GLU A 842 70.86 18.95 -48.53
C GLU A 842 69.50 19.49 -48.09
N LEU A 843 68.84 20.30 -48.93
CA LEU A 843 67.51 20.84 -48.60
C LEU A 843 66.46 19.75 -48.36
N ILE A 844 66.48 18.67 -49.14
CA ILE A 844 65.58 17.52 -48.94
C ILE A 844 65.90 16.78 -47.63
N ARG A 845 67.19 16.68 -47.24
CA ARG A 845 67.60 16.05 -45.98
C ARG A 845 67.11 16.85 -44.77
N ASP A 846 67.18 18.17 -44.83
CA ASP A 846 66.70 19.04 -43.75
C ASP A 846 65.18 18.95 -43.58
N LEU A 847 64.41 18.96 -44.68
CA LEU A 847 62.95 18.78 -44.65
C LEU A 847 62.53 17.38 -44.16
N MET A 848 63.26 16.33 -44.52
CA MET A 848 62.99 14.98 -44.01
C MET A 848 63.25 14.86 -42.51
N LYS A 849 64.27 15.57 -42.01
CA LYS A 849 64.59 15.61 -40.58
C LYS A 849 63.49 16.35 -39.79
N GLU A 850 63.02 17.47 -40.29
CA GLU A 850 61.93 18.25 -39.67
C GLU A 850 60.60 17.45 -39.63
N MET A 851 60.31 16.67 -40.68
CA MET A 851 59.17 15.75 -40.71
C MET A 851 59.32 14.60 -39.71
N GLN A 852 60.54 14.07 -39.53
CA GLN A 852 60.82 13.02 -38.54
C GLN A 852 60.70 13.53 -37.10
N ASP A 853 61.17 14.75 -36.83
CA ASP A 853 61.06 15.38 -35.50
C ASP A 853 59.59 15.65 -35.15
N LYS A 854 58.77 16.15 -36.09
CA LYS A 854 57.32 16.33 -35.89
C LYS A 854 56.57 15.02 -35.71
N LYS A 855 57.00 13.95 -36.39
CA LYS A 855 56.44 12.61 -36.20
C LYS A 855 56.79 12.04 -34.82
N ALA A 856 57.99 12.30 -34.31
CA ALA A 856 58.40 11.89 -32.97
C ALA A 856 57.61 12.62 -31.87
N GLU A 857 57.41 13.94 -32.00
CA GLU A 857 56.57 14.73 -31.09
C GLU A 857 55.12 14.21 -31.03
N PHE A 858 54.54 13.85 -32.19
CA PHE A 858 53.18 13.30 -32.25
C PHE A 858 53.07 11.92 -31.59
N ILE A 859 54.09 11.07 -31.73
CA ILE A 859 54.12 9.75 -31.09
C ILE A 859 54.23 9.87 -29.56
N GLU A 860 55.04 10.79 -29.04
CA GLU A 860 55.11 11.08 -27.61
C GLU A 860 53.75 11.58 -27.07
N TYR A 861 53.08 12.49 -27.78
CA TYR A 861 51.74 12.97 -27.40
C TYR A 861 50.69 11.85 -27.36
N CYS A 862 50.66 10.98 -28.37
CA CYS A 862 49.76 9.82 -28.38
C CYS A 862 50.03 8.88 -27.19
N ARG A 863 51.31 8.68 -26.86
CA ARG A 863 51.71 7.84 -25.73
C ARG A 863 51.28 8.41 -24.38
N GLU A 864 51.35 9.72 -24.18
CA GLU A 864 50.86 10.37 -22.96
C GLU A 864 49.33 10.24 -22.82
N VAL A 865 48.59 10.40 -23.91
CA VAL A 865 47.13 10.23 -23.93
C VAL A 865 46.73 8.78 -23.67
N GLU A 866 47.46 7.80 -24.23
CA GLU A 866 47.25 6.38 -23.96
C GLU A 866 47.50 6.06 -22.48
N LEU A 867 48.58 6.56 -21.88
CA LEU A 867 48.87 6.34 -20.46
C LEU A 867 47.81 6.95 -19.52
N GLU A 868 47.28 8.13 -19.85
CA GLU A 868 46.20 8.76 -19.07
C GLU A 868 44.87 8.01 -19.22
N ASN A 869 44.58 7.51 -20.43
CA ASN A 869 43.42 6.66 -20.68
C ASN A 869 43.52 5.32 -19.95
N ASP A 870 44.69 4.69 -19.92
CA ASP A 870 44.92 3.45 -19.17
C ASP A 870 44.72 3.65 -17.66
N ARG A 871 45.19 4.79 -17.11
CA ARG A 871 44.94 5.14 -15.70
C ARG A 871 43.45 5.33 -15.41
N ASN A 872 42.74 6.03 -16.29
CA ASN A 872 41.30 6.24 -16.14
C ASN A 872 40.52 4.92 -16.29
N MET A 873 40.96 4.02 -17.17
CA MET A 873 40.38 2.69 -17.35
C MET A 873 40.56 1.84 -16.09
N VAL A 874 41.75 1.83 -15.49
CA VAL A 874 42.00 1.08 -14.24
C VAL A 874 41.20 1.65 -13.07
N SER A 875 41.09 2.98 -12.96
CA SER A 875 40.28 3.64 -11.92
C SER A 875 38.79 3.34 -12.07
N THR A 876 38.27 3.37 -13.30
CA THR A 876 36.86 3.01 -13.55
C THR A 876 36.61 1.52 -13.33
N GLN A 877 37.54 0.66 -13.74
CA GLN A 877 37.45 -0.78 -13.49
C GLN A 877 37.42 -1.10 -11.99
N THR A 878 38.29 -0.49 -11.18
CA THR A 878 38.29 -0.68 -9.71
C THR A 878 37.01 -0.17 -9.05
N GLU A 879 36.43 0.94 -9.52
CA GLU A 879 35.11 1.39 -9.05
C GLU A 879 33.99 0.41 -9.40
N TYR A 880 33.99 -0.15 -10.62
CA TYR A 880 32.99 -1.14 -11.03
C TYR A 880 33.16 -2.47 -10.30
N GLU A 881 34.39 -2.92 -10.04
CA GLU A 881 34.66 -4.11 -9.22
C GLU A 881 34.19 -3.91 -7.78
N ASN A 882 34.38 -2.73 -7.20
CA ASN A 882 33.85 -2.40 -5.88
C ASN A 882 32.32 -2.39 -5.85
N LYS A 883 31.65 -1.81 -6.87
CA LYS A 883 30.19 -1.87 -7.01
C LYS A 883 29.68 -3.30 -7.20
N LEU A 884 30.40 -4.12 -7.96
CA LEU A 884 30.05 -5.53 -8.19
C LEU A 884 30.18 -6.36 -6.92
N THR A 885 31.20 -6.11 -6.10
CA THR A 885 31.38 -6.81 -4.82
C THR A 885 30.33 -6.41 -3.79
N THR A 886 29.92 -5.13 -3.73
CA THR A 886 28.80 -4.70 -2.88
C THR A 886 27.49 -5.34 -3.31
N GLU A 887 27.18 -5.33 -4.62
CA GLU A 887 25.98 -5.97 -5.18
C GLU A 887 25.97 -7.49 -4.95
N ARG A 888 27.13 -8.15 -5.04
CA ARG A 888 27.26 -9.59 -4.72
C ARG A 888 27.00 -9.88 -3.24
N ASN A 889 27.52 -9.05 -2.34
CA ASN A 889 27.29 -9.20 -0.90
C ASN A 889 25.82 -8.98 -0.54
N GLU A 890 25.17 -7.99 -1.13
CA GLU A 890 23.74 -7.75 -0.97
C GLU A 890 22.92 -8.90 -1.54
N THR A 891 23.25 -9.39 -2.74
CA THR A 891 22.59 -10.54 -3.36
C THR A 891 22.73 -11.81 -2.52
N GLN A 892 23.88 -12.05 -1.88
CA GLN A 892 24.06 -13.16 -0.93
C GLN A 892 23.20 -12.98 0.33
N MET A 893 23.12 -11.76 0.88
CA MET A 893 22.24 -11.45 2.01
C MET A 893 20.77 -11.69 1.64
N TRP A 894 20.35 -11.27 0.45
CA TRP A 894 19.01 -11.47 -0.08
C TRP A 894 18.71 -12.95 -0.36
N ARG A 895 19.66 -13.73 -0.89
CA ARG A 895 19.51 -15.20 -0.99
C ARG A 895 19.39 -15.86 0.37
N GLY A 896 20.15 -15.43 1.37
CA GLY A 896 20.03 -15.92 2.74
C GLY A 896 18.65 -15.64 3.32
N LYS A 897 18.15 -14.41 3.18
CA LYS A 897 16.79 -14.02 3.59
C LYS A 897 15.71 -14.77 2.80
N ALA A 898 15.89 -14.95 1.50
CA ALA A 898 14.98 -15.70 0.64
C ALA A 898 14.92 -17.18 1.04
N GLY A 899 16.05 -17.81 1.41
CA GLY A 899 16.07 -19.18 1.92
C GLY A 899 15.36 -19.33 3.27
N VAL A 900 15.47 -18.34 4.16
CA VAL A 900 14.70 -18.32 5.43
C VAL A 900 13.20 -18.13 5.16
N LEU A 901 12.84 -17.25 4.22
CA LEU A 901 11.47 -17.03 3.79
C LEU A 901 10.88 -18.27 3.12
N GLN A 902 11.67 -18.99 2.31
CA GLN A 902 11.25 -20.24 1.67
C GLN A 902 10.99 -21.34 2.70
N LYS A 903 11.84 -21.47 3.73
CA LYS A 903 11.57 -22.40 4.85
C LYS A 903 10.32 -22.04 5.63
N LYS A 904 10.04 -20.75 5.83
CA LYS A 904 8.79 -20.28 6.45
C LYS A 904 7.58 -20.53 5.55
N PHE A 905 7.72 -20.31 4.25
CA PHE A 905 6.68 -20.60 3.26
C PHE A 905 6.37 -22.10 3.22
N GLU A 906 7.39 -22.96 3.26
CA GLU A 906 7.21 -24.41 3.34
C GLU A 906 6.56 -24.86 4.65
N SER A 907 6.84 -24.20 5.79
CA SER A 907 6.15 -24.51 7.04
C SER A 907 4.70 -24.05 7.02
N GLN A 908 4.44 -22.85 6.48
CA GLN A 908 3.10 -22.30 6.34
C GLN A 908 2.27 -23.05 5.30
N SER A 909 2.88 -23.52 4.20
CA SER A 909 2.21 -24.41 3.24
C SER A 909 1.80 -25.73 3.88
N ARG A 910 2.66 -26.34 4.71
CA ARG A 910 2.27 -27.56 5.46
C ARG A 910 1.15 -27.28 6.46
N GLU A 911 1.16 -26.12 7.10
CA GLU A 911 0.09 -25.71 8.02
C GLU A 911 -1.23 -25.45 7.26
N ILE A 912 -1.16 -24.86 6.07
CA ILE A 912 -2.31 -24.71 5.15
C ILE A 912 -2.84 -26.07 4.71
N ASP A 913 -1.96 -27.01 4.34
CA ASP A 913 -2.37 -28.35 3.92
C ASP A 913 -3.07 -29.11 5.07
N ASN A 914 -2.54 -29.01 6.30
CA ASN A 914 -3.20 -29.58 7.48
C ASN A 914 -4.57 -28.93 7.76
N LEU A 915 -4.67 -27.60 7.63
CA LEU A 915 -5.94 -26.89 7.78
C LEU A 915 -6.95 -27.23 6.67
N LEU A 916 -6.47 -27.48 5.45
CA LEU A 916 -7.32 -27.95 4.34
C LEU A 916 -7.87 -29.35 4.62
N GLU A 917 -7.07 -30.23 5.21
CA GLU A 917 -7.51 -31.57 5.64
C GLU A 917 -8.55 -31.48 6.77
N GLU A 918 -8.35 -30.61 7.76
CA GLU A 918 -9.35 -30.34 8.80
C GLU A 918 -10.66 -29.77 8.23
N VAL A 919 -10.58 -28.88 7.24
CA VAL A 919 -11.75 -28.33 6.56
C VAL A 919 -12.50 -29.40 5.76
N GLU A 920 -11.80 -30.37 5.16
CA GLU A 920 -12.45 -31.51 4.49
C GLU A 920 -13.18 -32.41 5.49
N ILE A 921 -12.57 -32.71 6.64
CA ILE A 921 -13.21 -33.48 7.71
C ILE A 921 -14.48 -32.75 8.21
N LEU A 922 -14.38 -31.45 8.45
CA LEU A 922 -15.54 -30.63 8.87
C LEU A 922 -16.62 -30.54 7.79
N LYS A 923 -16.26 -30.52 6.50
CA LYS A 923 -17.24 -30.60 5.40
C LYS A 923 -17.95 -31.94 5.37
N GLU A 924 -17.25 -33.04 5.61
CA GLU A 924 -17.89 -34.36 5.73
C GLU A 924 -18.85 -34.43 6.92
N GLU A 925 -18.48 -33.89 8.08
CA GLU A 925 -19.34 -33.81 9.26
C GLU A 925 -20.54 -32.88 9.04
N HIS A 926 -20.33 -31.76 8.35
CA HIS A 926 -21.40 -30.85 7.94
C HIS A 926 -22.37 -31.56 6.99
N HIS A 927 -21.88 -32.29 5.98
CA HIS A 927 -22.74 -33.07 5.09
C HIS A 927 -23.48 -34.22 5.81
N LYS A 928 -22.86 -34.90 6.77
CA LYS A 928 -23.55 -35.88 7.64
C LYS A 928 -24.67 -35.22 8.43
N SER A 929 -24.40 -34.05 9.01
CA SER A 929 -25.37 -33.26 9.77
C SER A 929 -26.51 -32.75 8.88
N GLN A 930 -26.19 -32.27 7.68
CA GLN A 930 -27.17 -31.79 6.69
C GLN A 930 -28.06 -32.93 6.19
N ARG A 931 -27.52 -34.14 5.98
CA ARG A 931 -28.32 -35.34 5.69
C ARG A 931 -29.23 -35.72 6.86
N ASN A 932 -28.77 -35.60 8.09
CA ASN A 932 -29.59 -35.84 9.28
C ASN A 932 -30.71 -34.81 9.42
N ILE A 933 -30.42 -33.54 9.16
CA ILE A 933 -31.43 -32.46 9.13
C ILE A 933 -32.44 -32.75 8.02
N GLN A 934 -32.02 -33.12 6.80
CA GLN A 934 -32.94 -33.48 5.73
C GLN A 934 -33.81 -34.69 6.07
N LYS A 935 -33.26 -35.70 6.75
CA LYS A 935 -34.06 -36.84 7.28
C LYS A 935 -35.07 -36.38 8.31
N GLN A 936 -34.68 -35.52 9.25
CA GLN A 936 -35.59 -34.98 10.25
C GLN A 936 -36.64 -34.05 9.62
N MET A 937 -36.30 -33.25 8.62
CA MET A 937 -37.25 -32.44 7.87
C MET A 937 -38.27 -33.30 7.13
N ARG A 938 -37.85 -34.39 6.48
CA ARG A 938 -38.78 -35.37 5.90
C ARG A 938 -39.66 -36.02 6.95
N ASN A 939 -39.12 -36.39 8.11
CA ASN A 939 -39.92 -36.91 9.21
C ASN A 939 -40.94 -35.87 9.74
N ILE A 940 -40.56 -34.59 9.78
CA ILE A 940 -41.47 -33.51 10.17
C ILE A 940 -42.55 -33.33 9.10
N GLU A 941 -42.22 -33.37 7.81
CA GLU A 941 -43.19 -33.32 6.71
C GLU A 941 -44.14 -34.51 6.74
N ASP A 942 -43.63 -35.72 6.98
CA ASP A 942 -44.44 -36.93 7.14
C ASP A 942 -45.34 -36.83 8.37
N LEU A 943 -44.84 -36.33 9.51
CA LEU A 943 -45.65 -36.10 10.71
C LEU A 943 -46.67 -34.97 10.51
N GLN A 944 -46.33 -33.91 9.78
CA GLN A 944 -47.26 -32.84 9.43
C GLN A 944 -48.34 -33.34 8.47
N LYS A 945 -47.98 -34.23 7.55
CA LYS A 945 -48.94 -34.91 6.67
C LYS A 945 -49.83 -35.86 7.47
N ASP A 946 -49.28 -36.60 8.43
CA ASP A 946 -50.06 -37.44 9.35
C ASP A 946 -50.99 -36.59 10.23
N ILE A 947 -50.54 -35.42 10.69
CA ILE A 947 -51.38 -34.47 11.42
C ILE A 947 -52.45 -33.90 10.50
N ALA A 948 -52.13 -33.51 9.28
CA ALA A 948 -53.10 -33.02 8.30
C ALA A 948 -54.12 -34.11 7.90
N ASP A 949 -53.69 -35.36 7.76
CA ASP A 949 -54.55 -36.51 7.49
C ASP A 949 -55.42 -36.84 8.71
N ARG A 950 -54.88 -36.69 9.93
CA ARG A 950 -55.64 -36.81 11.17
C ARG A 950 -56.63 -35.66 11.35
N ASP A 951 -56.27 -34.43 11.04
CA ASP A 951 -57.14 -33.25 11.10
C ASP A 951 -58.19 -33.29 10.00
N TYR A 952 -57.87 -33.82 8.81
CA TYR A 952 -58.84 -34.13 7.77
C TYR A 952 -59.77 -35.27 8.21
N ALA A 953 -59.25 -36.29 8.91
CA ALA A 953 -60.07 -37.35 9.48
C ALA A 953 -60.90 -36.87 10.67
N ILE A 954 -60.42 -35.91 11.47
CA ILE A 954 -61.14 -35.30 12.59
C ILE A 954 -62.22 -34.38 12.06
N ASN A 955 -61.91 -33.46 11.14
CA ASN A 955 -62.91 -32.64 10.44
C ASN A 955 -63.90 -33.50 9.66
N GLY A 956 -63.43 -34.58 9.06
CA GLY A 956 -64.27 -35.58 8.41
C GLY A 956 -65.18 -36.30 9.40
N LYS A 957 -64.68 -36.64 10.60
CA LYS A 957 -65.46 -37.24 11.69
C LYS A 957 -66.41 -36.23 12.34
N GLU A 958 -66.04 -34.95 12.47
CA GLU A 958 -66.89 -33.88 13.00
C GLU A 958 -68.00 -33.50 12.02
N LYS A 959 -67.67 -33.31 10.73
CA LYS A 959 -68.69 -33.21 9.67
C LYS A 959 -69.55 -34.46 9.61
N ARG A 960 -68.97 -35.65 9.81
CA ARG A 960 -69.73 -36.90 9.88
C ARG A 960 -70.52 -37.04 11.18
N ILE A 961 -70.15 -36.39 12.29
CA ILE A 961 -70.97 -36.35 13.52
C ILE A 961 -72.12 -35.37 13.33
N GLN A 962 -71.90 -34.22 12.69
CA GLN A 962 -72.96 -33.28 12.34
C GLN A 962 -73.91 -33.86 11.27
N ASP A 963 -73.36 -34.49 10.24
CA ASP A 963 -74.13 -35.20 9.22
C ASP A 963 -74.75 -36.48 9.76
N LEU A 964 -74.17 -37.19 10.74
CA LEU A 964 -74.81 -38.34 11.40
C LEU A 964 -75.84 -37.87 12.42
N LEU A 965 -75.74 -36.69 13.04
CA LEU A 965 -76.84 -36.15 13.82
C LEU A 965 -78.05 -35.84 12.92
N HIS A 966 -77.79 -35.35 11.70
CA HIS A 966 -78.83 -35.06 10.72
C HIS A 966 -79.33 -36.32 9.98
N LYS A 967 -78.42 -37.23 9.61
CA LYS A 967 -78.71 -38.49 8.94
C LYS A 967 -79.08 -39.62 9.89
N ASN A 968 -78.85 -39.60 11.19
CA ASN A 968 -79.43 -40.61 12.11
C ASN A 968 -80.95 -40.37 12.25
N GLN A 969 -81.45 -39.21 11.80
CA GLN A 969 -82.87 -38.96 11.59
C GLN A 969 -83.37 -39.43 10.19
N GLU A 970 -82.50 -39.63 9.20
CA GLU A 970 -82.85 -40.05 7.82
C GLU A 970 -82.40 -41.49 7.45
N LEU A 971 -81.37 -42.04 8.11
CA LEU A 971 -80.73 -43.35 7.87
C LEU A 971 -81.42 -44.51 8.58
N ASP A 972 -82.37 -44.25 9.49
CA ASP A 972 -83.37 -45.27 9.86
C ASP A 972 -84.19 -45.70 8.62
N LYS A 973 -84.26 -44.86 7.57
CA LYS A 973 -85.04 -45.14 6.36
C LYS A 973 -84.22 -45.63 5.16
N TYR A 974 -82.91 -45.39 5.10
CA TYR A 974 -82.07 -45.75 3.93
C TYR A 974 -81.02 -46.86 4.17
N LYS A 975 -80.83 -47.32 5.41
CA LYS A 975 -79.91 -48.42 5.77
C LYS A 975 -80.24 -49.76 5.07
N GLN A 976 -81.46 -49.95 4.58
CA GLN A 976 -81.87 -51.18 3.89
C GLN A 976 -81.43 -51.24 2.41
N VAL A 977 -81.17 -50.11 1.73
CA VAL A 977 -81.03 -50.11 0.26
C VAL A 977 -79.57 -50.20 -0.22
N LEU A 978 -78.59 -49.75 0.58
CA LEU A 978 -77.19 -49.58 0.11
C LEU A 978 -76.26 -50.79 0.31
N GLY A 979 -76.70 -51.86 0.97
CA GLY A 979 -75.91 -53.09 1.13
C GLY A 979 -75.56 -53.76 -0.21
N HIS A 980 -76.41 -53.59 -1.23
CA HIS A 980 -76.24 -54.26 -2.52
C HIS A 980 -75.22 -53.60 -3.46
N LYS A 981 -74.88 -52.31 -3.25
CA LYS A 981 -73.99 -51.55 -4.15
C LYS A 981 -72.49 -51.70 -3.83
N ILE A 982 -72.17 -52.19 -2.63
CA ILE A 982 -70.79 -52.35 -2.13
C ILE A 982 -70.07 -53.55 -2.75
N ALA A 983 -70.80 -54.57 -3.20
CA ALA A 983 -70.21 -55.75 -3.85
C ALA A 983 -69.67 -55.46 -5.27
N GLU A 984 -70.23 -54.47 -5.96
CA GLU A 984 -69.94 -54.19 -7.37
C GLU A 984 -68.60 -53.44 -7.56
N LEU A 985 -68.21 -52.58 -6.60
CA LEU A 985 -67.02 -51.73 -6.71
C LEU A 985 -65.71 -52.43 -6.32
N LYS A 986 -65.77 -53.58 -5.62
CA LYS A 986 -64.56 -54.36 -5.27
C LYS A 986 -63.96 -55.10 -6.48
N ALA A 987 -64.72 -55.32 -7.55
CA ALA A 987 -64.28 -56.07 -8.72
C ALA A 987 -63.44 -55.25 -9.73
N GLN A 988 -63.24 -53.94 -9.52
CA GLN A 988 -62.53 -53.06 -10.48
C GLN A 988 -61.13 -52.61 -10.03
N ILE A 989 -60.66 -53.00 -8.83
CA ILE A 989 -59.43 -52.46 -8.23
C ILE A 989 -58.16 -53.27 -8.61
N GLU A 990 -58.27 -54.58 -8.82
CA GLU A 990 -57.12 -55.47 -9.08
C GLU A 990 -56.24 -55.12 -10.31
N PRO A 991 -56.75 -54.70 -11.48
CA PRO A 991 -55.88 -54.49 -12.66
C PRO A 991 -55.02 -53.21 -12.60
N ARG A 992 -55.31 -52.27 -11.67
CA ARG A 992 -54.53 -51.02 -11.52
C ARG A 992 -53.29 -51.17 -10.64
N GLU A 993 -53.28 -52.11 -9.71
CA GLU A 993 -52.11 -52.34 -8.85
C GLU A 993 -50.95 -52.98 -9.63
N PHE A 994 -51.25 -53.78 -10.65
CA PHE A 994 -50.23 -54.42 -11.49
C PHE A 994 -49.40 -53.40 -12.29
N GLN A 995 -50.02 -52.36 -12.85
CA GLN A 995 -49.32 -51.33 -13.63
C GLN A 995 -48.41 -50.42 -12.79
N ILE A 996 -48.72 -50.26 -11.50
CA ILE A 996 -47.89 -49.46 -10.59
C ILE A 996 -46.61 -50.22 -10.23
N ASN A 997 -46.66 -51.54 -10.15
CA ASN A 997 -45.48 -52.35 -9.84
C ASN A 997 -44.46 -52.40 -10.99
N ASP A 998 -44.91 -52.44 -12.25
CA ASP A 998 -44.01 -52.39 -13.42
C ASP A 998 -43.26 -51.05 -13.50
N LYS A 999 -43.95 -49.92 -13.28
CA LYS A 999 -43.30 -48.61 -13.30
C LYS A 999 -42.26 -48.45 -12.17
N ARG A 1000 -42.50 -49.04 -11.01
CA ARG A 1000 -41.51 -49.04 -9.90
C ARG A 1000 -40.24 -49.80 -10.26
N LYS A 1001 -40.38 -50.92 -10.97
CA LYS A 1001 -39.23 -51.73 -11.40
C LYS A 1001 -38.33 -50.96 -12.38
N HIS A 1002 -38.93 -50.18 -13.26
CA HIS A 1002 -38.20 -49.38 -14.25
C HIS A 1002 -37.45 -48.18 -13.63
N ILE A 1003 -37.99 -47.61 -12.55
CA ILE A 1003 -37.31 -46.54 -11.80
C ILE A 1003 -36.04 -47.07 -11.14
N ILE A 1004 -36.09 -48.28 -10.58
CA ILE A 1004 -34.92 -48.91 -9.94
C ILE A 1004 -33.81 -49.22 -10.96
N GLU A 1005 -34.17 -49.62 -12.19
CA GLU A 1005 -33.19 -49.84 -13.28
C GLU A 1005 -32.51 -48.53 -13.70
N MET A 1006 -33.27 -47.44 -13.83
CA MET A 1006 -32.72 -46.12 -14.14
C MET A 1006 -31.82 -45.57 -13.02
N GLU A 1007 -32.17 -45.80 -11.75
CA GLU A 1007 -31.33 -45.38 -10.62
C GLU A 1007 -29.97 -46.10 -10.62
N ALA A 1008 -29.95 -47.39 -10.99
CA ALA A 1008 -28.71 -48.16 -11.12
C ALA A 1008 -27.83 -47.67 -12.30
N GLU A 1009 -28.42 -47.27 -13.43
CA GLU A 1009 -27.67 -46.66 -14.54
C GLU A 1009 -27.09 -45.29 -14.16
N LEU A 1010 -27.83 -44.50 -13.37
CA LEU A 1010 -27.38 -43.19 -12.93
C LEU A 1010 -26.22 -43.30 -11.92
N GLU A 1011 -26.23 -44.29 -11.03
CA GLU A 1011 -25.08 -44.61 -10.17
C GLU A 1011 -23.85 -45.02 -10.98
N GLY A 1012 -24.03 -45.84 -12.04
CA GLY A 1012 -22.94 -46.22 -12.93
C GLY A 1012 -22.31 -45.04 -13.67
N LEU A 1013 -23.13 -44.10 -14.16
CA LEU A 1013 -22.64 -42.87 -14.79
C LEU A 1013 -21.90 -41.96 -13.79
N ASN A 1014 -22.37 -41.90 -12.54
CA ASN A 1014 -21.72 -41.10 -11.51
C ASN A 1014 -20.34 -41.67 -11.13
N GLN A 1015 -20.20 -42.99 -11.05
CA GLN A 1015 -18.92 -43.66 -10.84
C GLN A 1015 -17.93 -43.39 -12.00
N ASN A 1016 -18.41 -43.40 -13.24
CA ASN A 1016 -17.59 -43.06 -14.41
C ASN A 1016 -17.13 -41.60 -14.39
N ASN A 1017 -17.98 -40.65 -13.97
CA ASN A 1017 -17.59 -39.24 -13.83
C ASN A 1017 -16.50 -39.05 -12.77
N VAL A 1018 -16.62 -39.72 -11.62
CA VAL A 1018 -15.58 -39.69 -10.58
C VAL A 1018 -14.26 -40.24 -11.11
N GLN A 1019 -14.29 -41.32 -11.90
CA GLN A 1019 -13.08 -41.89 -12.50
C GLN A 1019 -12.44 -40.96 -13.53
N LEU A 1020 -13.24 -40.27 -14.36
CA LEU A 1020 -12.77 -39.28 -15.33
C LEU A 1020 -12.18 -38.04 -14.64
N GLU A 1021 -12.76 -37.58 -13.54
CA GLU A 1021 -12.20 -36.49 -12.74
C GLU A 1021 -10.84 -36.86 -12.14
N LEU A 1022 -10.69 -38.10 -11.66
CA LEU A 1022 -9.42 -38.60 -11.13
C LEU A 1022 -8.34 -38.67 -12.22
N GLN A 1023 -8.70 -39.13 -13.43
CA GLN A 1023 -7.80 -39.11 -14.58
C GLN A 1023 -7.42 -37.68 -15.02
N LEU A 1024 -8.37 -36.73 -14.97
CA LEU A 1024 -8.11 -35.32 -15.24
C LEU A 1024 -7.14 -34.72 -14.22
N LYS A 1025 -7.28 -35.10 -12.94
CA LYS A 1025 -6.37 -34.67 -11.87
C LYS A 1025 -4.96 -35.22 -12.09
N GLU A 1026 -4.83 -36.52 -12.37
CA GLU A 1026 -3.52 -37.13 -12.70
C GLU A 1026 -2.85 -36.48 -13.91
N MET A 1027 -3.62 -36.17 -14.96
CA MET A 1027 -3.08 -35.51 -16.16
C MET A 1027 -2.68 -34.06 -15.90
N ARG A 1028 -3.40 -33.33 -15.02
CA ARG A 1028 -3.00 -31.99 -14.58
C ARG A 1028 -1.73 -32.01 -13.75
N ASP A 1029 -1.60 -32.96 -12.83
CA ASP A 1029 -0.41 -33.10 -11.99
C ASP A 1029 0.82 -33.45 -12.84
N LYS A 1030 0.67 -34.33 -13.84
CA LYS A 1030 1.71 -34.60 -14.85
C LYS A 1030 2.07 -33.36 -15.68
N TYR A 1031 1.07 -32.57 -16.09
CA TYR A 1031 1.32 -31.33 -16.82
C TYR A 1031 2.13 -30.33 -15.98
N LEU A 1032 1.76 -30.15 -14.71
CA LEU A 1032 2.48 -29.26 -13.79
C LEU A 1032 3.91 -29.74 -13.53
N SER A 1033 4.12 -31.05 -13.34
CA SER A 1033 5.45 -31.64 -13.23
C SER A 1033 6.31 -31.38 -14.48
N ASN A 1034 5.74 -31.61 -15.67
CA ASN A 1034 6.45 -31.35 -16.93
C ASN A 1034 6.78 -29.86 -17.13
N VAL A 1035 5.92 -28.94 -16.68
CA VAL A 1035 6.20 -27.50 -16.72
C VAL A 1035 7.34 -27.13 -15.76
N ALA A 1036 7.41 -27.78 -14.59
CA ALA A 1036 8.52 -27.58 -13.65
C ALA A 1036 9.85 -28.10 -14.24
N GLU A 1037 9.86 -29.30 -14.82
CA GLU A 1037 11.03 -29.87 -15.51
C GLU A 1037 11.48 -29.03 -16.71
N LEU A 1038 10.54 -28.50 -17.49
CA LEU A 1038 10.85 -27.62 -18.62
C LEU A 1038 11.47 -26.29 -18.14
N ARG A 1039 11.07 -25.78 -16.97
CA ARG A 1039 11.67 -24.59 -16.36
C ARG A 1039 13.09 -24.86 -15.88
N THR A 1040 13.35 -26.02 -15.28
CA THR A 1040 14.71 -26.41 -14.85
C THR A 1040 15.62 -26.62 -16.05
N GLU A 1041 15.13 -27.26 -17.13
CA GLU A 1041 15.90 -27.43 -18.36
C GLU A 1041 16.12 -26.11 -19.11
N ARG A 1042 15.16 -25.19 -19.11
CA ARG A 1042 15.39 -23.83 -19.62
C ARG A 1042 16.45 -23.07 -18.83
N HIS A 1043 16.49 -23.22 -17.50
CA HIS A 1043 17.53 -22.62 -16.67
C HIS A 1043 18.89 -23.26 -16.94
N ARG A 1044 18.96 -24.59 -17.08
CA ARG A 1044 20.18 -25.31 -17.43
C ARG A 1044 20.68 -24.89 -18.81
N ALA A 1045 19.82 -24.84 -19.81
CA ALA A 1045 20.15 -24.38 -21.16
C ALA A 1045 20.62 -22.93 -21.20
N LYS A 1046 20.06 -22.05 -20.36
CA LYS A 1046 20.51 -20.66 -20.23
C LYS A 1046 21.89 -20.59 -19.58
N ALA A 1047 22.11 -21.29 -18.48
CA ALA A 1047 23.39 -21.36 -17.79
C ALA A 1047 24.49 -21.96 -18.68
N SER A 1048 24.20 -23.02 -19.44
CA SER A 1048 25.14 -23.59 -20.41
C SER A 1048 25.46 -22.62 -21.55
N ARG A 1049 24.49 -21.79 -21.98
CA ARG A 1049 24.71 -20.77 -23.02
C ARG A 1049 25.57 -19.62 -22.51
N GLU A 1050 25.35 -19.19 -21.27
CA GLU A 1050 26.17 -18.19 -20.58
C GLU A 1050 27.61 -18.70 -20.37
N CYS A 1051 27.77 -19.98 -19.99
CA CYS A 1051 29.08 -20.62 -19.88
C CYS A 1051 29.79 -20.72 -21.24
N LEU A 1052 29.08 -21.14 -22.31
CA LEU A 1052 29.64 -21.14 -23.67
C LEU A 1052 30.04 -19.74 -24.11
N HIS A 1053 29.23 -18.73 -23.81
CA HIS A 1053 29.55 -17.34 -24.14
C HIS A 1053 30.77 -16.83 -23.36
N ALA A 1054 30.94 -17.25 -22.11
CA ALA A 1054 32.11 -16.95 -21.29
C ALA A 1054 33.38 -17.66 -21.83
N ILE A 1055 33.28 -18.93 -22.23
CA ILE A 1055 34.38 -19.66 -22.86
C ILE A 1055 34.75 -19.01 -24.20
N CYS A 1056 33.78 -18.65 -25.04
CA CYS A 1056 34.04 -17.96 -26.29
C CYS A 1056 34.72 -16.59 -26.07
N SER A 1057 34.28 -15.83 -25.07
CA SER A 1057 34.91 -14.56 -24.71
C SER A 1057 36.35 -14.76 -24.22
N ASP A 1058 36.58 -15.74 -23.33
CA ASP A 1058 37.91 -16.03 -22.81
C ASP A 1058 38.85 -16.59 -23.91
N ILE A 1059 38.33 -17.38 -24.86
CA ILE A 1059 39.08 -17.81 -26.06
C ILE A 1059 39.44 -16.62 -26.95
N TYR A 1060 38.55 -15.63 -27.09
CA TYR A 1060 38.82 -14.41 -27.84
C TYR A 1060 39.96 -13.60 -27.19
N TYR A 1061 40.02 -13.54 -25.86
CA TYR A 1061 41.15 -12.93 -25.14
C TYR A 1061 42.46 -13.71 -25.34
N VAL A 1062 42.40 -15.05 -25.34
CA VAL A 1062 43.56 -15.90 -25.65
C VAL A 1062 44.03 -15.71 -27.09
N ALA A 1063 43.13 -15.45 -28.04
CA ALA A 1063 43.49 -15.16 -29.43
C ALA A 1063 44.28 -13.85 -29.59
N GLY A 1064 44.14 -12.89 -28.66
CA GLY A 1064 44.96 -11.67 -28.62
C GLY A 1064 46.45 -11.92 -28.33
N GLU A 1065 46.77 -13.03 -27.65
CA GLU A 1065 48.14 -13.41 -27.26
C GLU A 1065 48.85 -14.31 -28.30
N ILE A 1066 48.28 -14.44 -29.51
CA ILE A 1066 48.79 -15.32 -30.58
C ILE A 1066 50.24 -15.01 -30.99
N ASN A 1067 50.69 -13.77 -30.84
CA ASN A 1067 52.03 -13.34 -31.23
C ASN A 1067 53.13 -13.70 -30.20
N SER A 1068 52.76 -14.19 -29.00
CA SER A 1068 53.69 -14.58 -27.93
C SER A 1068 53.50 -16.04 -27.50
N ALA A 1069 54.43 -16.91 -27.92
CA ALA A 1069 54.29 -18.36 -27.69
C ALA A 1069 54.29 -18.78 -26.21
N GLU A 1070 55.01 -18.05 -25.33
CA GLU A 1070 54.98 -18.32 -23.88
C GLU A 1070 53.74 -17.75 -23.18
N GLY A 1071 53.26 -16.59 -23.64
CA GLY A 1071 52.02 -15.96 -23.16
C GLY A 1071 50.80 -16.82 -23.45
N LEU A 1072 50.68 -17.27 -24.70
CA LEU A 1072 49.60 -18.16 -25.15
C LEU A 1072 49.58 -19.48 -24.36
N LYS A 1073 50.75 -20.07 -24.09
CA LYS A 1073 50.85 -21.33 -23.31
C LYS A 1073 50.38 -21.17 -21.86
N LYS A 1074 50.62 -20.01 -21.24
CA LYS A 1074 50.10 -19.70 -19.89
C LYS A 1074 48.60 -19.44 -19.92
N ALA A 1075 48.14 -18.62 -20.87
CA ALA A 1075 46.72 -18.24 -21.00
C ALA A 1075 45.83 -19.46 -21.29
N VAL A 1076 46.28 -20.40 -22.15
CA VAL A 1076 45.56 -21.66 -22.42
C VAL A 1076 45.55 -22.58 -21.19
N LYS A 1077 46.65 -22.65 -20.42
CA LYS A 1077 46.67 -23.42 -19.17
C LYS A 1077 45.74 -22.85 -18.12
N GLU A 1078 45.61 -21.53 -18.03
CA GLU A 1078 44.67 -20.86 -17.14
C GLU A 1078 43.22 -21.05 -17.59
N LEU A 1079 42.93 -20.94 -18.90
CA LEU A 1079 41.62 -21.23 -19.48
C LEU A 1079 41.17 -22.65 -19.12
N PHE A 1080 42.05 -23.63 -19.29
CA PHE A 1080 41.79 -25.03 -18.94
C PHE A 1080 41.54 -25.21 -17.44
N ARG A 1081 42.34 -24.55 -16.59
CA ARG A 1081 42.16 -24.63 -15.13
C ARG A 1081 40.85 -24.01 -14.65
N LYS A 1082 40.40 -22.95 -15.32
CA LYS A 1082 39.23 -22.14 -14.96
C LYS A 1082 37.91 -22.83 -15.34
N HIS A 1083 37.86 -23.45 -16.52
CA HIS A 1083 36.63 -24.06 -17.06
C HIS A 1083 36.59 -25.59 -16.93
N ALA A 1084 37.69 -26.26 -16.57
CA ALA A 1084 37.75 -27.72 -16.41
C ALA A 1084 38.24 -28.17 -15.02
N SER A 1085 37.80 -27.48 -13.96
CA SER A 1085 38.16 -27.88 -12.58
C SER A 1085 37.44 -29.16 -12.14
N ASP A 1086 38.20 -30.05 -11.48
CA ASP A 1086 37.91 -31.45 -11.08
C ASP A 1086 36.56 -31.76 -10.38
N ASP A 1087 35.83 -30.78 -9.85
CA ASP A 1087 34.54 -31.02 -9.18
C ASP A 1087 33.39 -31.26 -10.17
N GLU A 1088 33.45 -30.68 -11.37
CA GLU A 1088 32.45 -30.96 -12.41
C GLU A 1088 32.68 -32.32 -13.06
N LEU A 1089 33.95 -32.75 -13.22
CA LEU A 1089 34.26 -34.08 -13.74
C LEU A 1089 33.83 -35.19 -12.76
N LYS A 1090 34.02 -34.96 -11.45
CA LYS A 1090 33.47 -35.87 -10.41
C LYS A 1090 31.94 -35.87 -10.43
N ARG A 1091 31.29 -34.70 -10.57
CA ARG A 1091 29.82 -34.62 -10.69
C ARG A 1091 29.30 -35.30 -11.94
N PHE A 1092 29.96 -35.16 -13.08
CA PHE A 1092 29.59 -35.86 -14.31
C PHE A 1092 29.79 -37.37 -14.18
N VAL A 1093 30.89 -37.84 -13.57
CA VAL A 1093 31.10 -39.27 -13.31
C VAL A 1093 30.10 -39.84 -12.31
N THR A 1094 29.70 -39.06 -11.29
CA THR A 1094 28.62 -39.47 -10.36
C THR A 1094 27.24 -39.41 -11.00
N LEU A 1095 26.96 -38.41 -11.85
CA LEU A 1095 25.71 -38.33 -12.61
C LEU A 1095 25.60 -39.50 -13.59
N ASP A 1096 26.71 -39.87 -14.23
CA ASP A 1096 26.75 -40.96 -15.22
C ASP A 1096 26.67 -42.36 -14.55
N ALA A 1097 26.99 -42.44 -13.25
CA ALA A 1097 26.74 -43.60 -12.40
C ALA A 1097 25.30 -43.64 -11.87
N GLU A 1098 24.73 -42.52 -11.44
CA GLU A 1098 23.33 -42.42 -11.01
C GLU A 1098 22.36 -42.62 -12.19
N VAL A 1099 22.65 -42.05 -13.36
CA VAL A 1099 21.90 -42.28 -14.60
C VAL A 1099 22.03 -43.73 -15.05
N ARG A 1100 23.19 -44.38 -14.87
CA ARG A 1100 23.33 -45.84 -15.11
C ARG A 1100 22.53 -46.68 -14.13
N ASP A 1101 22.54 -46.33 -12.84
CA ASP A 1101 21.78 -47.04 -11.80
C ASP A 1101 20.27 -46.84 -11.97
N GLU A 1102 19.85 -45.65 -12.39
CA GLU A 1102 18.46 -45.34 -12.71
C GLU A 1102 18.03 -46.04 -14.01
N PHE A 1103 18.87 -46.08 -15.05
CA PHE A 1103 18.63 -46.89 -16.25
C PHE A 1103 18.57 -48.39 -15.92
N MET A 1104 19.41 -48.89 -15.02
CA MET A 1104 19.37 -50.30 -14.60
C MET A 1104 18.13 -50.60 -13.76
N ARG A 1105 17.67 -49.65 -12.92
CA ARG A 1105 16.39 -49.77 -12.20
C ARG A 1105 15.21 -49.72 -13.14
N GLN A 1106 15.15 -48.75 -14.06
CA GLN A 1106 14.10 -48.63 -15.07
C GLN A 1106 14.09 -49.84 -15.99
N ARG A 1107 15.26 -50.34 -16.43
CA ARG A 1107 15.38 -51.57 -17.21
C ARG A 1107 14.91 -52.78 -16.42
N LYS A 1108 15.26 -52.92 -15.14
CA LYS A 1108 14.78 -54.01 -14.27
C LYS A 1108 13.27 -53.92 -14.00
N GLN A 1109 12.74 -52.70 -13.92
CA GLN A 1109 11.30 -52.44 -13.75
C GLN A 1109 10.56 -52.74 -15.05
N ILE A 1110 11.11 -52.39 -16.21
CA ILE A 1110 10.60 -52.75 -17.54
C ILE A 1110 10.74 -54.25 -17.76
N GLU A 1111 11.84 -54.91 -17.39
CA GLU A 1111 12.01 -56.37 -17.48
C GLU A 1111 11.01 -57.09 -16.55
N ASN A 1112 10.80 -56.61 -15.32
CA ASN A 1112 9.76 -57.15 -14.43
C ASN A 1112 8.34 -56.90 -14.97
N VAL A 1113 8.10 -55.76 -15.63
CA VAL A 1113 6.83 -55.45 -16.28
C VAL A 1113 6.66 -56.31 -17.54
N LEU A 1114 7.73 -56.56 -18.30
CA LEU A 1114 7.73 -57.38 -19.50
C LEU A 1114 7.61 -58.87 -19.16
N ASP A 1115 8.14 -59.32 -18.02
CA ASP A 1115 7.94 -60.67 -17.47
C ASP A 1115 6.53 -60.82 -16.90
N ARG A 1116 5.94 -59.77 -16.31
CA ARG A 1116 4.50 -59.73 -15.99
C ARG A 1116 3.64 -59.73 -17.25
N TYR A 1117 4.01 -58.99 -18.30
CA TYR A 1117 3.28 -58.98 -19.56
C TYR A 1117 3.46 -60.29 -20.35
N LYS A 1118 4.62 -60.94 -20.27
CA LYS A 1118 4.85 -62.27 -20.85
C LYS A 1118 4.10 -63.38 -20.10
N SER A 1119 3.97 -63.28 -18.77
CA SER A 1119 3.12 -64.19 -17.98
C SER A 1119 1.61 -63.91 -18.13
N VAL A 1120 1.22 -62.68 -18.48
CA VAL A 1120 -0.17 -62.32 -18.83
C VAL A 1120 -0.51 -62.62 -20.31
N ALA A 1121 0.49 -62.74 -21.19
CA ALA A 1121 0.29 -63.13 -22.59
C ALA A 1121 -0.13 -64.61 -22.79
N GLU A 1122 -0.19 -65.42 -21.73
CA GLU A 1122 -0.71 -66.79 -21.79
C GLU A 1122 -2.17 -66.94 -21.28
N ASP A 1123 -2.84 -65.86 -20.86
CA ASP A 1123 -4.25 -65.93 -20.41
C ASP A 1123 -5.26 -65.66 -21.54
N LYS A 1124 -5.78 -66.75 -22.13
CA LYS A 1124 -6.81 -66.81 -23.19
C LYS A 1124 -8.21 -66.23 -22.82
N SER A 1125 -8.32 -65.39 -21.80
CA SER A 1125 -9.59 -64.84 -21.29
C SER A 1125 -9.92 -63.42 -21.77
N VAL A 1126 -8.92 -62.62 -22.17
CA VAL A 1126 -9.12 -61.22 -22.60
C VAL A 1126 -9.49 -61.12 -24.09
N GLN A 1127 -9.01 -62.03 -24.94
CA GLN A 1127 -9.35 -62.08 -26.37
C GLN A 1127 -10.85 -62.31 -26.62
N LYS A 1128 -11.53 -63.10 -25.77
CA LYS A 1128 -12.98 -63.36 -25.88
C LYS A 1128 -13.86 -62.16 -25.51
N LYS A 1129 -13.36 -61.23 -24.68
CA LYS A 1129 -14.09 -60.00 -24.32
C LYS A 1129 -14.05 -58.97 -25.45
N TYR A 1130 -12.90 -58.83 -26.12
CA TYR A 1130 -12.77 -57.94 -27.26
C TYR A 1130 -13.61 -58.41 -28.47
N ASP A 1131 -13.66 -59.72 -28.75
CA ASP A 1131 -14.53 -60.25 -29.81
C ASP A 1131 -16.03 -60.10 -29.52
N LYS A 1132 -16.41 -60.07 -28.23
CA LYS A 1132 -17.81 -59.86 -27.82
C LYS A 1132 -18.22 -58.39 -27.95
N LEU A 1133 -17.37 -57.48 -27.49
CA LEU A 1133 -17.56 -56.03 -27.66
C LEU A 1133 -17.55 -55.61 -29.13
N PHE A 1134 -16.73 -56.26 -29.96
CA PHE A 1134 -16.72 -55.98 -31.40
C PHE A 1134 -18.04 -56.41 -32.07
N LYS A 1135 -18.61 -57.56 -31.68
CA LYS A 1135 -19.93 -57.99 -32.17
C LYS A 1135 -21.07 -57.10 -31.68
N GLU A 1136 -21.02 -56.66 -30.42
CA GLU A 1136 -22.01 -55.73 -29.86
C GLU A 1136 -21.95 -54.36 -30.56
N ASN A 1137 -20.75 -53.84 -30.84
CA ASN A 1137 -20.59 -52.59 -31.58
C ASN A 1137 -21.09 -52.68 -33.03
N VAL A 1138 -20.94 -53.82 -33.70
CA VAL A 1138 -21.50 -54.02 -35.06
C VAL A 1138 -23.02 -54.07 -35.04
N ILE A 1139 -23.64 -54.72 -34.05
CA ILE A 1139 -25.09 -54.77 -33.90
C ILE A 1139 -25.67 -53.38 -33.61
N LEU A 1140 -25.01 -52.59 -32.75
CA LEU A 1140 -25.44 -51.22 -32.44
C LEU A 1140 -25.35 -50.29 -33.66
N ILE A 1141 -24.36 -50.49 -34.55
CA ILE A 1141 -24.27 -49.73 -35.80
C ILE A 1141 -25.43 -50.10 -36.74
N GLU A 1142 -25.77 -51.39 -36.89
CA GLU A 1142 -26.96 -51.80 -37.67
C GLU A 1142 -28.27 -51.25 -37.08
N GLU A 1143 -28.36 -51.17 -35.74
CA GLU A 1143 -29.55 -50.65 -35.06
C GLU A 1143 -29.68 -49.13 -35.23
N ILE A 1144 -28.56 -48.39 -35.20
CA ILE A 1144 -28.50 -46.96 -35.54
C ILE A 1144 -28.88 -46.72 -37.00
N GLU A 1145 -28.43 -47.56 -37.94
CA GLU A 1145 -28.84 -47.46 -39.35
C GLU A 1145 -30.34 -47.72 -39.53
N LYS A 1146 -30.91 -48.75 -38.89
CA LYS A 1146 -32.37 -48.99 -38.87
C LYS A 1146 -33.14 -47.84 -38.22
N LEU A 1147 -32.63 -47.26 -37.14
CA LEU A 1147 -33.24 -46.10 -36.49
C LEU A 1147 -33.19 -44.85 -37.37
N ASN A 1148 -32.13 -44.67 -38.15
CA ASN A 1148 -32.04 -43.59 -39.14
C ASN A 1148 -32.99 -43.80 -40.33
N GLU A 1149 -33.16 -45.04 -40.82
CA GLU A 1149 -34.15 -45.36 -41.85
C GLU A 1149 -35.59 -45.18 -41.37
N THR A 1150 -35.90 -45.62 -40.14
CA THR A 1150 -37.23 -45.40 -39.54
C THR A 1150 -37.48 -43.92 -39.28
N ASN A 1151 -36.48 -43.14 -38.83
CA ASN A 1151 -36.60 -41.68 -38.74
C ASN A 1151 -36.85 -41.03 -40.11
N LYS A 1152 -36.23 -41.54 -41.17
CA LYS A 1152 -36.44 -41.05 -42.54
C LYS A 1152 -37.85 -41.40 -43.04
N MET A 1153 -38.37 -42.60 -42.74
CA MET A 1153 -39.76 -43.00 -43.00
C MET A 1153 -40.78 -42.21 -42.16
N LEU A 1154 -40.48 -41.91 -40.90
CA LEU A 1154 -41.35 -41.07 -40.06
C LEU A 1154 -41.36 -39.63 -40.57
N ARG A 1155 -40.22 -39.08 -41.00
CA ARG A 1155 -40.16 -37.76 -41.65
C ARG A 1155 -40.91 -37.72 -42.98
N SER A 1156 -40.92 -38.81 -43.76
CA SER A 1156 -41.73 -38.89 -44.99
C SER A 1156 -43.23 -39.02 -44.67
N LYS A 1157 -43.61 -39.82 -43.66
CA LYS A 1157 -45.00 -39.90 -43.15
C LYS A 1157 -45.48 -38.56 -42.61
N VAL A 1158 -44.67 -37.85 -41.82
CA VAL A 1158 -45.00 -36.51 -41.32
C VAL A 1158 -45.15 -35.52 -42.47
N LYS A 1159 -44.34 -35.61 -43.54
CA LYS A 1159 -44.54 -34.82 -44.77
C LYS A 1159 -45.81 -35.20 -45.52
N GLU A 1160 -46.20 -36.47 -45.56
CA GLU A 1160 -47.48 -36.91 -46.15
C GLU A 1160 -48.69 -36.52 -45.30
N ASP A 1161 -48.59 -36.57 -43.97
CA ASP A 1161 -49.63 -36.13 -43.04
C ASP A 1161 -49.77 -34.60 -43.05
N LEU A 1162 -48.67 -33.84 -43.22
CA LEU A 1162 -48.73 -32.39 -43.49
C LEU A 1162 -49.39 -32.09 -44.85
N ARG A 1163 -49.19 -32.96 -45.86
CA ARG A 1163 -49.87 -32.86 -47.17
C ARG A 1163 -51.33 -33.31 -47.12
N ARG A 1164 -51.72 -34.17 -46.18
CA ARG A 1164 -53.12 -34.55 -45.92
C ARG A 1164 -53.84 -33.50 -45.08
N SER A 1165 -53.20 -32.91 -44.07
CA SER A 1165 -53.79 -31.82 -43.27
C SER A 1165 -53.99 -30.52 -44.05
N THR A 1166 -53.13 -30.25 -45.05
CA THR A 1166 -53.32 -29.12 -45.98
C THR A 1166 -54.41 -29.36 -47.04
N LYS A 1167 -54.88 -30.61 -47.23
CA LYS A 1167 -55.99 -30.94 -48.14
C LYS A 1167 -57.36 -31.05 -47.46
N THR A 1168 -57.44 -31.09 -46.13
CA THR A 1168 -58.71 -31.07 -45.36
C THR A 1168 -59.15 -29.68 -44.88
N ILE A 1169 -58.40 -28.61 -45.19
CA ILE A 1169 -58.77 -27.21 -44.88
C ILE A 1169 -59.29 -26.46 -46.14
N HIS A 1170 -59.42 -27.14 -47.27
CA HIS A 1170 -60.11 -26.65 -48.48
C HIS A 1170 -61.19 -27.63 -48.96
N LYS A 1171 -62.07 -28.01 -48.03
CA LYS A 1171 -63.47 -28.38 -48.29
C LYS A 1171 -64.34 -28.15 -47.07
#